data_AF-A0A6P0WM74-F1
#
_entry.id   AF-A0A6P0WM74-F1
#
_cell.length_a   1.000
_cell.length_b   1.000
_cell.length_c   1.000
_cell.angle_alpha   90.00
_cell.angle_beta   90.00
_cell.angle_gamma   90.00
#
_symmetry.space_group_name_H-M   'P 1'
#
loop_
_entity.id
_entity.type
_entity.pdbx_description
1 polymer ?
#
loop_
_entity_poly.entity_id
_entity_poly.type
_entity_poly.pdbx_seq_one_letter_code
_entity_poly.pdbx_strand_id
1 'polypeptide(L)'
;MRKQIIIGGLTGFSLTVLALTTGLLKPTVKLVALSSLGIIPVSIAVSESIHRKANRKVEKLTNSLSEAKAKVKQLEAVQEDNGKLSQSLKDLQFNLTNSQNALFHLEAEYKKLQSSYQIQSAHCEELQVKSKNLTSQLEEYEVTYSDELEREIKLGISEYTTKDREALKAKYRAILEEGEAIYQEALEVSEKYKAWAHEVAKRHVERKNYILGLTGEFNKRIGEAQGAWDTERGHLLTQIEALNEKVARLQQELAGDLIEPEYGQFGYSVEGKIANDIARWCWDNLQVPLSVKGYQKRSDGTVDTGYGYSNSTPIEALLRDLQKHSDNIARSLGIHKIVNVRKLEIADLLVLSFRREPAIKEDDLKRLLTPIDKLATQVIREMSRKGTVRIMGATGDGKGVCARYLLSKIVTTLSWYIRLHDPQHGSEQDHWGIPKVSKSGKELKQALSSITAQMKDREVTKIHSPVTLDILDEIDTQLEKEDKGQFLNLISRIRHLGMKLILIGQNPKVSRAGFQWSDMAQMIAFYQGSSSLDAIKNNPALELKKDILLKQYNEISSVFEAKNEWLDDHKKHYFGLCVIPGKNPQWYELPIADEIEIDRDLPIIGKKFEITVSNQEFVERQYSAKVEPSVVAEGCQEPNSGKAEIITQQEMARNSAPPSVISHVGGSAKSCHTAKTICKKHPGVELRQGKDGRYYCPGCKKKLRKDELTVEI
;
A
#
# COMPACT_ATOMS: atom_id res chain seq x y z
N MET A 1 -45.97 -6.16 95.93
CA MET A 1 -46.95 -6.00 97.04
C MET A 1 -48.29 -6.57 96.59
N ARG A 2 -49.04 -7.20 97.53
CA ARG A 2 -50.52 -7.27 97.70
C ARG A 2 -51.41 -6.90 96.48
N LYS A 3 -52.43 -7.68 96.07
CA LYS A 3 -53.12 -8.91 96.58
C LYS A 3 -53.44 -9.83 95.37
N GLN A 4 -53.37 -11.17 95.38
CA GLN A 4 -54.27 -12.16 96.02
C GLN A 4 -55.76 -11.93 95.67
N ILE A 5 -56.43 -12.84 94.94
CA ILE A 5 -57.10 -14.10 95.36
C ILE A 5 -57.22 -15.02 94.10
N ILE A 6 -56.99 -16.35 94.02
CA ILE A 6 -57.38 -17.55 94.83
C ILE A 6 -58.81 -18.05 94.47
N ILE A 7 -59.06 -19.25 93.92
CA ILE A 7 -58.23 -20.40 93.52
C ILE A 7 -58.99 -21.30 92.51
N GLY A 8 -58.31 -22.22 91.79
CA GLY A 8 -58.87 -23.53 91.44
C GLY A 8 -58.87 -23.96 89.97
N GLY A 9 -58.88 -25.28 89.73
CA GLY A 9 -58.96 -25.91 88.40
C GLY A 9 -59.61 -27.31 88.44
N LEU A 10 -59.41 -28.08 87.36
CA LEU A 10 -60.04 -29.37 86.98
C LEU A 10 -61.42 -29.34 86.30
N THR A 11 -61.46 -30.05 85.16
CA THR A 11 -62.58 -30.82 84.55
C THR A 11 -63.98 -30.20 84.48
N GLY A 12 -64.46 -29.97 83.25
CA GLY A 12 -65.73 -29.29 83.00
C GLY A 12 -67.02 -30.12 83.15
N PHE A 13 -68.10 -29.37 83.39
CA PHE A 13 -69.50 -29.57 82.97
C PHE A 13 -70.09 -30.99 83.11
N SER A 14 -70.88 -31.30 84.17
CA SER A 14 -72.26 -30.83 84.46
C SER A 14 -73.31 -31.44 83.51
N LEU A 15 -74.11 -32.42 83.95
CA LEU A 15 -75.40 -32.30 84.70
C LEU A 15 -76.65 -32.27 83.78
N THR A 16 -77.52 -33.30 83.88
CA THR A 16 -79.00 -33.24 84.11
C THR A 16 -79.92 -32.38 83.17
N VAL A 17 -81.19 -32.69 82.83
CA VAL A 17 -82.21 -33.61 83.40
C VAL A 17 -83.48 -33.76 82.49
N LEU A 18 -84.29 -34.82 82.69
CA LEU A 18 -85.72 -35.04 82.23
C LEU A 18 -86.02 -35.07 80.69
N ALA A 19 -87.11 -35.67 80.16
CA ALA A 19 -88.04 -36.75 80.58
C ALA A 19 -89.04 -37.19 79.46
N LEU A 20 -89.93 -38.16 79.76
CA LEU A 20 -91.18 -38.59 79.06
C LEU A 20 -91.01 -39.46 77.77
N THR A 21 -91.83 -40.47 77.38
CA THR A 21 -92.80 -41.45 77.97
C THR A 21 -93.19 -42.49 76.85
N THR A 22 -93.87 -43.65 76.98
CA THR A 22 -94.61 -44.40 78.04
C THR A 22 -93.94 -45.80 78.27
N GLY A 23 -94.48 -47.04 78.29
CA GLY A 23 -95.83 -47.69 78.24
C GLY A 23 -95.86 -48.99 77.37
N LEU A 24 -96.71 -50.02 77.57
CA LEU A 24 -97.49 -50.47 78.75
C LEU A 24 -97.97 -51.96 78.61
N LEU A 25 -98.31 -52.63 79.74
CA LEU A 25 -98.91 -53.99 79.95
C LEU A 25 -97.94 -55.21 79.98
N LYS A 26 -97.91 -56.19 80.93
CA LYS A 26 -98.84 -56.89 81.89
C LYS A 26 -99.70 -58.01 81.27
N PRO A 27 -100.11 -59.11 82.00
CA PRO A 27 -100.15 -59.40 83.47
C PRO A 27 -99.26 -60.61 83.94
N THR A 28 -98.78 -60.77 85.19
CA THR A 28 -99.38 -61.27 86.49
C THR A 28 -100.19 -62.58 86.43
N VAL A 29 -99.92 -63.60 87.28
CA VAL A 29 -100.45 -63.87 88.66
C VAL A 29 -99.60 -65.03 89.29
N LYS A 30 -99.04 -64.97 90.52
CA LYS A 30 -99.60 -65.31 91.88
C LYS A 30 -100.03 -66.80 92.04
N LEU A 31 -99.94 -67.54 93.19
CA LEU A 31 -99.46 -67.31 94.58
C LEU A 31 -99.38 -68.64 95.42
N VAL A 32 -98.37 -68.83 96.29
CA VAL A 32 -98.35 -69.58 97.61
C VAL A 32 -98.54 -71.12 97.72
N ALA A 33 -97.96 -71.64 98.84
CA ALA A 33 -98.08 -72.96 99.52
C ALA A 33 -97.41 -74.19 98.87
N LEU A 34 -96.64 -75.08 99.53
CA LEU A 34 -96.48 -75.63 100.91
C LEU A 34 -97.05 -77.06 101.08
N SER A 35 -96.16 -78.03 101.35
CA SER A 35 -96.38 -79.33 102.04
C SER A 35 -97.40 -80.34 101.45
N SER A 36 -97.27 -81.68 101.61
CA SER A 36 -96.13 -82.55 101.98
C SER A 36 -96.55 -84.04 101.90
N LEU A 37 -95.57 -84.96 101.79
CA LEU A 37 -95.64 -86.40 102.17
C LEU A 37 -96.62 -87.33 101.41
N GLY A 38 -96.32 -88.64 101.40
CA GLY A 38 -97.18 -89.68 100.81
C GLY A 38 -96.47 -90.94 100.29
N ILE A 39 -95.76 -91.68 101.15
CA ILE A 39 -95.23 -93.03 100.81
C ILE A 39 -96.09 -94.10 101.51
N ILE A 40 -96.51 -95.13 100.77
CA ILE A 40 -96.72 -96.57 101.15
C ILE A 40 -97.69 -97.22 100.15
N PRO A 41 -97.38 -98.41 99.59
CA PRO A 41 -98.31 -99.19 98.78
C PRO A 41 -98.72 -100.56 99.38
N VAL A 42 -100.02 -100.86 99.26
CA VAL A 42 -100.61 -102.14 98.82
C VAL A 42 -100.53 -103.41 99.70
N SER A 43 -101.73 -103.98 99.89
CA SER A 43 -102.06 -105.42 99.91
C SER A 43 -103.57 -105.53 99.56
N ILE A 44 -104.11 -106.41 98.71
CA ILE A 44 -103.64 -107.61 97.99
C ILE A 44 -104.49 -107.83 96.69
N ALA A 45 -103.91 -108.45 95.65
CA ALA A 45 -104.57 -109.04 94.43
C ALA A 45 -105.38 -108.08 93.51
N VAL A 46 -105.75 -108.39 92.25
CA VAL A 46 -105.77 -109.63 91.42
C VAL A 46 -105.02 -109.40 90.08
N SER A 47 -104.73 -110.45 89.30
CA SER A 47 -103.72 -110.49 88.22
C SER A 47 -104.23 -110.36 86.75
N GLU A 48 -103.26 -110.25 85.82
CA GLU A 48 -103.24 -111.05 84.57
C GLU A 48 -104.15 -110.69 83.38
N SER A 49 -104.09 -109.44 82.91
CA SER A 49 -104.64 -109.07 81.58
C SER A 49 -103.81 -108.04 80.77
N ILE A 50 -102.99 -107.20 81.43
CA ILE A 50 -102.54 -105.93 80.84
C ILE A 50 -101.24 -106.02 80.01
N HIS A 51 -100.47 -107.11 80.10
CA HIS A 51 -99.10 -107.18 79.55
C HIS A 51 -98.96 -106.89 78.04
N ARG A 52 -99.98 -107.11 77.22
CA ARG A 52 -99.90 -106.88 75.76
C ARG A 52 -100.03 -105.41 75.32
N LYS A 53 -100.31 -104.46 76.23
CA LYS A 53 -100.44 -103.02 75.90
C LYS A 53 -99.20 -102.16 76.21
N ALA A 54 -98.23 -102.66 76.98
CA ALA A 54 -97.08 -101.87 77.43
C ALA A 54 -96.07 -101.54 76.30
N ASN A 55 -95.60 -102.55 75.56
CA ASN A 55 -94.43 -102.42 74.70
C ASN A 55 -94.59 -101.36 73.57
N ARG A 56 -95.81 -101.20 73.03
CA ARG A 56 -96.12 -100.19 72.00
C ARG A 56 -96.04 -98.72 72.48
N LYS A 57 -95.89 -98.46 73.78
CA LYS A 57 -95.60 -97.10 74.31
C LYS A 57 -94.10 -96.80 74.41
N VAL A 58 -93.26 -97.81 74.62
CA VAL A 58 -91.80 -97.63 74.80
C VAL A 58 -91.16 -97.15 73.50
N GLU A 59 -91.48 -97.82 72.39
CA GLU A 59 -90.94 -97.56 71.05
C GLU A 59 -91.21 -96.12 70.54
N LYS A 60 -92.36 -95.54 70.88
CA LYS A 60 -92.68 -94.14 70.55
C LYS A 60 -91.84 -93.13 71.34
N LEU A 61 -91.53 -93.43 72.61
CA LEU A 61 -90.74 -92.54 73.45
C LEU A 61 -89.26 -92.51 73.03
N THR A 62 -88.70 -93.63 72.55
CA THR A 62 -87.33 -93.68 72.02
C THR A 62 -87.14 -92.81 70.78
N ASN A 63 -88.10 -92.77 69.85
CA ASN A 63 -87.96 -91.98 68.62
C ASN A 63 -88.09 -90.47 68.87
N SER A 64 -88.94 -90.04 69.82
CA SER A 64 -88.98 -88.63 70.22
C SER A 64 -87.70 -88.17 70.93
N LEU A 65 -87.00 -89.08 71.62
CA LEU A 65 -85.74 -88.77 72.30
C LEU A 65 -84.57 -88.55 71.32
N SER A 66 -84.53 -89.25 70.19
CA SER A 66 -83.52 -89.03 69.15
C SER A 66 -83.71 -87.70 68.41
N GLU A 67 -84.94 -87.31 68.08
CA GLU A 67 -85.23 -85.98 67.53
C GLU A 67 -84.85 -84.84 68.47
N ALA A 68 -85.11 -84.99 69.77
CA ALA A 68 -84.72 -84.00 70.78
C ALA A 68 -83.19 -83.80 70.83
N LYS A 69 -82.41 -84.89 70.81
CA LYS A 69 -80.94 -84.82 70.78
C LYS A 69 -80.41 -84.15 69.50
N ALA A 70 -81.03 -84.40 68.34
CA ALA A 70 -80.65 -83.74 67.09
C ALA A 70 -80.84 -82.21 67.16
N LYS A 71 -81.95 -81.75 67.74
CA LYS A 71 -82.26 -80.31 67.90
C LYS A 71 -81.34 -79.61 68.90
N VAL A 72 -80.95 -80.28 70.01
CA VAL A 72 -79.93 -79.73 70.94
C VAL A 72 -78.61 -79.49 70.22
N LYS A 73 -78.13 -80.47 69.43
CA LYS A 73 -76.87 -80.34 68.70
C LYS A 73 -76.87 -79.24 67.62
N GLN A 74 -78.04 -78.90 67.06
CA GLN A 74 -78.20 -77.74 66.18
C GLN A 74 -78.14 -76.41 66.94
N LEU A 75 -78.69 -76.34 68.15
CA LEU A 75 -78.62 -75.15 69.00
C LEU A 75 -77.19 -74.87 69.48
N GLU A 76 -76.42 -75.91 69.81
CA GLU A 76 -74.99 -75.80 70.17
C GLU A 76 -74.17 -75.18 69.02
N ALA A 77 -74.39 -75.61 67.78
CA ALA A 77 -73.72 -75.02 66.60
C ALA A 77 -74.11 -73.55 66.37
N VAL A 78 -75.40 -73.21 66.49
CA VAL A 78 -75.88 -71.81 66.39
C VAL A 78 -75.31 -70.93 67.52
N GLN A 79 -75.04 -71.49 68.69
CA GLN A 79 -74.39 -70.78 69.79
C GLN A 79 -72.90 -70.52 69.52
N GLU A 80 -72.18 -71.47 68.89
CA GLU A 80 -70.79 -71.29 68.46
C GLU A 80 -70.67 -70.20 67.37
N ASP A 81 -71.55 -70.23 66.37
CA ASP A 81 -71.54 -69.26 65.27
C ASP A 81 -71.96 -67.85 65.72
N ASN A 82 -72.89 -67.71 66.67
CA ASN A 82 -73.15 -66.44 67.34
C ASN A 82 -71.93 -65.91 68.11
N GLY A 83 -71.12 -66.81 68.69
CA GLY A 83 -69.83 -66.46 69.31
C GLY A 83 -68.86 -65.85 68.30
N LYS A 84 -68.71 -66.49 67.13
CA LYS A 84 -67.88 -65.98 66.02
C LYS A 84 -68.38 -64.63 65.51
N LEU A 85 -69.69 -64.48 65.28
CA LEU A 85 -70.29 -63.22 64.84
C LEU A 85 -70.06 -62.07 65.84
N SER A 86 -70.20 -62.36 67.14
CA SER A 86 -69.95 -61.39 68.21
C SER A 86 -68.48 -60.95 68.26
N GLN A 87 -67.54 -61.83 67.90
CA GLN A 87 -66.13 -61.46 67.80
C GLN A 87 -65.85 -60.59 66.57
N SER A 88 -66.31 -61.01 65.38
CA SER A 88 -66.14 -60.21 64.15
C SER A 88 -66.77 -58.83 64.23
N LEU A 89 -67.88 -58.65 64.98
CA LEU A 89 -68.46 -57.34 65.24
C LEU A 89 -67.56 -56.43 66.08
N LYS A 90 -66.84 -56.97 67.08
CA LYS A 90 -65.85 -56.20 67.87
C LYS A 90 -64.65 -55.81 67.01
N ASP A 91 -64.17 -56.73 66.18
CA ASP A 91 -63.01 -56.49 65.31
C ASP A 91 -63.36 -55.42 64.25
N LEU A 92 -64.56 -55.45 63.68
CA LEU A 92 -65.11 -54.40 62.81
C LEU A 92 -65.26 -53.06 63.55
N GLN A 93 -65.76 -53.07 64.79
CA GLN A 93 -65.90 -51.85 65.60
C GLN A 93 -64.55 -51.20 65.92
N PHE A 94 -63.54 -52.00 66.26
CA PHE A 94 -62.16 -51.54 66.47
C PHE A 94 -61.56 -50.94 65.20
N ASN A 95 -61.73 -51.61 64.05
CA ASN A 95 -61.26 -51.11 62.76
C ASN A 95 -61.96 -49.80 62.37
N LEU A 96 -63.27 -49.66 62.61
CA LEU A 96 -64.02 -48.43 62.38
C LEU A 96 -63.45 -47.25 63.20
N THR A 97 -63.17 -47.47 64.50
CA THR A 97 -62.56 -46.44 65.36
C THR A 97 -61.15 -46.06 64.89
N ASN A 98 -60.35 -47.02 64.44
CA ASN A 98 -59.02 -46.73 63.87
C ASN A 98 -59.12 -45.91 62.57
N SER A 99 -60.06 -46.23 61.68
CA SER A 99 -60.32 -45.44 60.46
C SER A 99 -60.81 -44.02 60.77
N GLN A 100 -61.67 -43.85 61.78
CA GLN A 100 -62.12 -42.53 62.24
C GLN A 100 -60.96 -41.68 62.79
N ASN A 101 -60.08 -42.27 63.60
CA ASN A 101 -58.89 -41.60 64.12
C ASN A 101 -57.92 -41.19 63.00
N ALA A 102 -57.72 -42.06 61.99
CA ALA A 102 -56.88 -41.75 60.83
C ALA A 102 -57.44 -40.59 59.99
N LEU A 103 -58.76 -40.57 59.75
CA LEU A 103 -59.43 -39.46 59.05
C LEU A 103 -59.28 -38.13 59.79
N PHE A 104 -59.42 -38.13 61.12
CA PHE A 104 -59.24 -36.93 61.94
C PHE A 104 -57.81 -36.37 61.87
N HIS A 105 -56.81 -37.26 61.80
CA HIS A 105 -55.41 -36.87 61.58
C HIS A 105 -55.18 -36.24 60.20
N LEU A 106 -55.72 -36.86 59.14
CA LEU A 106 -55.66 -36.36 57.77
C LEU A 106 -56.35 -34.98 57.62
N GLU A 107 -57.49 -34.77 58.27
CA GLU A 107 -58.19 -33.47 58.25
C GLU A 107 -57.36 -32.38 58.95
N ALA A 108 -56.66 -32.72 60.04
CA ALA A 108 -55.77 -31.80 60.74
C ALA A 108 -54.51 -31.45 59.92
N GLU A 109 -53.97 -32.39 59.14
CA GLU A 109 -52.85 -32.13 58.23
C GLU A 109 -53.27 -31.33 56.99
N TYR A 110 -54.42 -31.63 56.41
CA TYR A 110 -54.99 -30.85 55.29
C TYR A 110 -55.18 -29.37 55.67
N LYS A 111 -55.69 -29.08 56.87
CA LYS A 111 -55.86 -27.71 57.38
C LYS A 111 -54.52 -26.98 57.57
N LYS A 112 -53.44 -27.67 57.95
CA LYS A 112 -52.08 -27.08 58.02
C LYS A 112 -51.51 -26.81 56.63
N LEU A 113 -51.73 -27.71 55.67
CA LEU A 113 -51.25 -27.54 54.30
C LEU A 113 -51.98 -26.37 53.61
N GLN A 114 -53.30 -26.24 53.83
CA GLN A 114 -54.12 -25.16 53.31
C GLN A 114 -53.67 -23.78 53.83
N SER A 115 -53.35 -23.65 55.13
CA SER A 115 -52.84 -22.37 55.67
C SER A 115 -51.42 -22.05 55.17
N SER A 116 -50.55 -23.04 55.02
CA SER A 116 -49.23 -22.86 54.41
C SER A 116 -49.31 -22.38 52.95
N TYR A 117 -50.25 -22.92 52.18
CA TYR A 117 -50.48 -22.50 50.79
C TYR A 117 -50.96 -21.05 50.70
N GLN A 118 -51.89 -20.64 51.58
CA GLN A 118 -52.37 -19.25 51.63
C GLN A 118 -51.25 -18.24 51.94
N ILE A 119 -50.35 -18.57 52.88
CA ILE A 119 -49.19 -17.75 53.22
C ILE A 119 -48.23 -17.61 52.02
N GLN A 120 -47.98 -18.72 51.29
CA GLN A 120 -47.13 -18.69 50.10
C GLN A 120 -47.74 -17.88 48.94
N SER A 121 -49.05 -18.01 48.69
CA SER A 121 -49.76 -17.22 47.68
C SER A 121 -49.62 -15.71 47.92
N ALA A 122 -49.88 -15.27 49.16
CA ALA A 122 -49.76 -13.86 49.54
C ALA A 122 -48.33 -13.31 49.37
N HIS A 123 -47.30 -14.13 49.65
CA HIS A 123 -45.91 -13.71 49.46
C HIS A 123 -45.51 -13.66 47.97
N CYS A 124 -46.04 -14.56 47.13
CA CYS A 124 -45.86 -14.47 45.68
C CYS A 124 -46.51 -13.20 45.09
N GLU A 125 -47.69 -12.81 45.56
CA GLU A 125 -48.36 -11.55 45.19
C GLU A 125 -47.52 -10.32 45.62
N GLU A 126 -47.01 -10.31 46.85
CA GLU A 126 -46.12 -9.26 47.36
C GLU A 126 -44.85 -9.09 46.50
N LEU A 127 -44.21 -10.21 46.13
CA LEU A 127 -43.04 -10.21 45.24
C LEU A 127 -43.38 -9.73 43.83
N GLN A 128 -44.56 -10.09 43.29
CA GLN A 128 -45.00 -9.63 41.97
C GLN A 128 -45.26 -8.12 41.95
N VAL A 129 -45.80 -7.54 43.02
CA VAL A 129 -45.97 -6.09 43.18
C VAL A 129 -44.60 -5.38 43.26
N LYS A 130 -43.66 -5.90 44.05
CA LYS A 130 -42.29 -5.36 44.14
C LYS A 130 -41.57 -5.41 42.79
N SER A 131 -41.69 -6.52 42.06
CA SER A 131 -41.10 -6.66 40.72
C SER A 131 -41.63 -5.60 39.74
N LYS A 132 -42.95 -5.38 39.69
CA LYS A 132 -43.55 -4.35 38.81
C LYS A 132 -43.06 -2.95 39.16
N ASN A 133 -42.99 -2.61 40.44
CA ASN A 133 -42.52 -1.30 40.89
C ASN A 133 -41.05 -1.06 40.49
N LEU A 134 -40.18 -2.07 40.64
CA LEU A 134 -38.79 -2.00 40.20
C LEU A 134 -38.65 -1.88 38.67
N THR A 135 -39.49 -2.56 37.89
CA THR A 135 -39.52 -2.41 36.42
C THR A 135 -39.86 -0.97 36.02
N SER A 136 -40.92 -0.38 36.57
CA SER A 136 -41.28 1.01 36.24
C SER A 136 -40.25 2.04 36.71
N GLN A 137 -39.54 1.80 37.81
CA GLN A 137 -38.42 2.64 38.24
C GLN A 137 -37.21 2.56 37.30
N LEU A 138 -36.97 1.40 36.68
CA LEU A 138 -35.93 1.25 35.66
C LEU A 138 -36.33 1.95 34.35
N GLU A 139 -37.59 1.80 33.90
CA GLU A 139 -38.13 2.49 32.72
C GLU A 139 -38.05 4.02 32.86
N GLU A 140 -38.43 4.57 34.02
CA GLU A 140 -38.32 6.00 34.33
C GLU A 140 -36.85 6.49 34.34
N TYR A 141 -35.93 5.68 34.88
CA TYR A 141 -34.50 6.01 34.92
C TYR A 141 -33.84 5.94 33.54
N GLU A 142 -34.15 4.93 32.72
CA GLU A 142 -33.61 4.79 31.36
C GLU A 142 -34.03 5.95 30.45
N VAL A 143 -35.30 6.35 30.49
CA VAL A 143 -35.79 7.53 29.74
C VAL A 143 -35.10 8.80 30.21
N THR A 144 -35.07 9.05 31.53
CA THR A 144 -34.46 10.27 32.10
C THR A 144 -32.97 10.36 31.79
N TYR A 145 -32.23 9.26 31.91
CA TYR A 145 -30.80 9.21 31.63
C TYR A 145 -30.48 9.39 30.13
N SER A 146 -31.31 8.82 29.25
CA SER A 146 -31.22 9.02 27.80
C SER A 146 -31.39 10.50 27.42
N ASP A 147 -32.42 11.16 27.94
CA ASP A 147 -32.72 12.58 27.67
C ASP A 147 -31.70 13.55 28.27
N GLU A 148 -31.02 13.17 29.35
CA GLU A 148 -29.89 13.90 29.94
C GLU A 148 -28.65 13.78 29.04
N LEU A 149 -28.27 12.56 28.68
CA LEU A 149 -27.08 12.24 27.88
C LEU A 149 -27.16 12.80 26.45
N GLU A 150 -28.32 12.70 25.79
CA GLU A 150 -28.49 13.26 24.44
C GLU A 150 -28.37 14.79 24.46
N ARG A 151 -28.75 15.44 25.56
CA ARG A 151 -28.63 16.89 25.75
C ARG A 151 -27.17 17.32 25.96
N GLU A 152 -26.41 16.61 26.79
CA GLU A 152 -24.97 16.85 26.95
C GLU A 152 -24.21 16.67 25.62
N ILE A 153 -24.51 15.59 24.88
CA ILE A 153 -23.91 15.32 23.57
C ILE A 153 -24.23 16.44 22.57
N LYS A 154 -25.49 16.88 22.48
CA LYS A 154 -25.90 18.00 21.61
C LYS A 154 -25.19 19.30 21.98
N LEU A 155 -25.05 19.59 23.28
CA LEU A 155 -24.37 20.79 23.76
C LEU A 155 -22.87 20.75 23.38
N GLY A 156 -22.17 19.67 23.73
CA GLY A 156 -20.74 19.49 23.45
C GLY A 156 -20.39 19.50 21.96
N ILE A 157 -21.24 18.91 21.10
CA ILE A 157 -21.10 19.01 19.64
C ILE A 157 -21.24 20.46 19.18
N SER A 158 -22.18 21.23 19.75
CA SER A 158 -22.38 22.64 19.37
C SER A 158 -21.19 23.52 19.76
N GLU A 159 -20.63 23.34 20.97
CA GLU A 159 -19.45 24.08 21.46
C GLU A 159 -18.17 23.73 20.70
N TYR A 160 -17.97 22.44 20.38
CA TYR A 160 -16.86 22.02 19.54
C TYR A 160 -16.96 22.66 18.15
N THR A 161 -18.15 22.59 17.53
CA THR A 161 -18.39 23.07 16.16
C THR A 161 -18.25 24.59 16.03
N THR A 162 -18.69 25.38 17.02
CA THR A 162 -18.48 26.84 17.01
C THR A 162 -17.01 27.18 17.16
N LYS A 163 -16.32 26.58 18.13
CA LYS A 163 -14.90 26.82 18.42
C LYS A 163 -13.98 26.49 17.24
N ASP A 164 -14.15 25.34 16.61
CA ASP A 164 -13.34 24.94 15.44
C ASP A 164 -13.67 25.83 14.21
N ARG A 165 -14.93 26.22 14.03
CA ARG A 165 -15.34 27.14 12.96
C ARG A 165 -14.76 28.54 13.14
N GLU A 166 -14.59 29.02 14.38
CA GLU A 166 -13.94 30.30 14.67
C GLU A 166 -12.42 30.24 14.53
N ALA A 167 -11.77 29.17 15.02
CA ALA A 167 -10.35 28.92 14.80
C ALA A 167 -10.01 28.80 13.30
N LEU A 168 -10.89 28.18 12.50
CA LEU A 168 -10.75 28.06 11.05
C LEU A 168 -10.94 29.42 10.35
N LYS A 169 -11.96 30.22 10.75
CA LYS A 169 -12.13 31.60 10.25
C LYS A 169 -10.90 32.48 10.53
N ALA A 170 -10.32 32.37 11.72
CA ALA A 170 -9.11 33.12 12.09
C ALA A 170 -7.92 32.76 11.20
N LYS A 171 -7.69 31.45 10.96
CA LYS A 171 -6.65 30.97 10.03
C LYS A 171 -6.86 31.49 8.59
N TYR A 172 -8.10 31.45 8.08
CA TYR A 172 -8.39 31.98 6.75
C TYR A 172 -8.15 33.49 6.62
N ARG A 173 -8.41 34.29 7.66
CA ARG A 173 -8.09 35.72 7.66
C ARG A 173 -6.58 35.96 7.62
N ALA A 174 -5.81 35.31 8.48
CA ALA A 174 -4.35 35.43 8.49
C ALA A 174 -3.71 35.07 7.13
N ILE A 175 -4.22 34.03 6.46
CA ILE A 175 -3.77 33.62 5.11
C ILE A 175 -4.12 34.67 4.04
N LEU A 176 -5.27 35.35 4.16
CA LEU A 176 -5.64 36.44 3.26
C LEU A 176 -4.79 37.69 3.50
N GLU A 177 -4.53 38.05 4.76
CA GLU A 177 -3.67 39.16 5.15
C GLU A 177 -2.21 38.96 4.68
N GLU A 178 -1.69 37.73 4.82
CA GLU A 178 -0.37 37.33 4.28
C GLU A 178 -0.35 37.38 2.74
N GLY A 179 -1.43 36.92 2.09
CA GLY A 179 -1.58 36.97 0.63
C GLY A 179 -1.64 38.40 0.07
N GLU A 180 -2.34 39.32 0.75
CA GLU A 180 -2.40 40.74 0.38
C GLU A 180 -1.03 41.41 0.56
N ALA A 181 -0.29 41.11 1.63
CA ALA A 181 1.07 41.61 1.84
C ALA A 181 2.03 41.18 0.70
N ILE A 182 2.03 39.89 0.35
CA ILE A 182 2.83 39.33 -0.76
C ILE A 182 2.44 39.99 -2.10
N TYR A 183 1.15 40.26 -2.32
CA TYR A 183 0.68 40.94 -3.53
C TYR A 183 1.15 42.39 -3.63
N GLN A 184 1.20 43.13 -2.51
CA GLN A 184 1.76 44.49 -2.48
C GLN A 184 3.28 44.48 -2.72
N GLU A 185 4.03 43.56 -2.12
CA GLU A 185 5.47 43.40 -2.41
C GLU A 185 5.72 43.10 -3.90
N ALA A 186 4.89 42.24 -4.51
CA ALA A 186 4.98 41.93 -5.94
C ALA A 186 4.68 43.15 -6.84
N LEU A 187 3.73 44.00 -6.46
CA LEU A 187 3.45 45.27 -7.16
C LEU A 187 4.62 46.25 -7.02
N GLU A 188 5.20 46.41 -5.83
CA GLU A 188 6.40 47.23 -5.64
C GLU A 188 7.58 46.76 -6.49
N VAL A 189 7.82 45.45 -6.56
CA VAL A 189 8.87 44.85 -7.39
C VAL A 189 8.58 45.08 -8.88
N SER A 190 7.32 45.00 -9.32
CA SER A 190 6.90 45.30 -10.69
C SER A 190 7.21 46.74 -11.09
N GLU A 191 6.88 47.73 -10.25
CA GLU A 191 7.21 49.14 -10.54
C GLU A 191 8.72 49.41 -10.53
N LYS A 192 9.47 48.79 -9.61
CA LYS A 192 10.95 48.85 -9.60
C LYS A 192 11.55 48.27 -10.89
N TYR A 193 10.98 47.19 -11.43
CA TYR A 193 11.38 46.62 -12.73
C TYR A 193 11.02 47.52 -13.91
N LYS A 194 9.84 48.16 -13.92
CA LYS A 194 9.44 49.13 -14.96
C LYS A 194 10.41 50.33 -15.00
N ALA A 195 10.72 50.91 -13.83
CA ALA A 195 11.65 52.03 -13.71
C ALA A 195 13.07 51.65 -14.20
N TRP A 196 13.56 50.46 -13.81
CA TRP A 196 14.83 49.93 -14.30
C TRP A 196 14.85 49.71 -15.81
N ALA A 197 13.79 49.12 -16.37
CA ALA A 197 13.67 48.90 -17.82
C ALA A 197 13.68 50.22 -18.61
N HIS A 198 13.05 51.28 -18.06
CA HIS A 198 13.05 52.61 -18.66
C HIS A 198 14.44 53.27 -18.68
N GLU A 199 15.21 53.13 -17.60
CA GLU A 199 16.59 53.61 -17.50
C GLU A 199 17.55 52.80 -18.40
N VAL A 200 17.35 51.48 -18.49
CA VAL A 200 18.08 50.61 -19.44
C VAL A 200 17.79 51.02 -20.89
N ALA A 201 16.52 51.23 -21.25
CA ALA A 201 16.15 51.71 -22.59
C ALA A 201 16.78 53.07 -22.91
N LYS A 202 16.76 54.01 -21.96
CA LYS A 202 17.44 55.32 -22.08
C LYS A 202 18.93 55.16 -22.35
N ARG A 203 19.64 54.34 -21.56
CA ARG A 203 21.08 54.05 -21.75
C ARG A 203 21.36 53.35 -23.09
N HIS A 204 20.46 52.53 -23.61
CA HIS A 204 20.59 51.96 -24.95
C HIS A 204 20.47 53.01 -26.05
N VAL A 205 19.59 54.01 -25.91
CA VAL A 205 19.50 55.15 -26.83
C VAL A 205 20.75 56.04 -26.74
N GLU A 206 21.21 56.37 -25.54
CA GLU A 206 22.45 57.12 -25.31
C GLU A 206 23.66 56.40 -25.93
N ARG A 207 23.81 55.09 -25.68
CA ARG A 207 24.86 54.26 -26.27
C ARG A 207 24.74 54.15 -27.79
N LYS A 208 23.53 54.05 -28.34
CA LYS A 208 23.31 54.06 -29.80
C LYS A 208 23.76 55.38 -30.41
N ASN A 209 23.41 56.51 -29.80
CA ASN A 209 23.79 57.85 -30.27
C ASN A 209 25.31 58.07 -30.16
N TYR A 210 25.94 57.60 -29.07
CA TYR A 210 27.40 57.63 -28.91
C TYR A 210 28.13 56.76 -29.96
N ILE A 211 27.62 55.55 -30.24
CA ILE A 211 28.16 54.69 -31.31
C ILE A 211 27.97 55.36 -32.68
N LEU A 212 26.81 55.95 -32.98
CA LEU A 212 26.58 56.68 -34.23
C LEU A 212 27.52 57.89 -34.37
N GLY A 213 27.81 58.61 -33.27
CA GLY A 213 28.80 59.67 -33.24
C GLY A 213 30.22 59.17 -33.54
N LEU A 214 30.66 58.11 -32.84
CA LEU A 214 31.93 57.43 -33.10
C LEU A 214 32.04 56.92 -34.54
N THR A 215 30.99 56.29 -35.07
CA THR A 215 30.95 55.82 -36.47
C THR A 215 30.96 57.00 -37.45
N GLY A 216 30.33 58.13 -37.11
CA GLY A 216 30.40 59.36 -37.90
C GLY A 216 31.82 59.95 -37.95
N GLU A 217 32.48 60.08 -36.79
CA GLU A 217 33.88 60.51 -36.72
C GLU A 217 34.84 59.52 -37.40
N PHE A 218 34.63 58.22 -37.21
CA PHE A 218 35.45 57.17 -37.82
C PHE A 218 35.27 57.14 -39.34
N ASN A 219 34.04 57.27 -39.85
CA ASN A 219 33.77 57.41 -41.28
C ASN A 219 34.34 58.71 -41.85
N LYS A 220 34.33 59.82 -41.08
CA LYS A 220 34.99 61.07 -41.48
C LYS A 220 36.51 60.89 -41.58
N ARG A 221 37.14 60.27 -40.57
CA ARG A 221 38.58 59.96 -40.59
C ARG A 221 38.94 58.94 -41.66
N ILE A 222 38.06 57.97 -41.97
CA ILE A 222 38.20 57.08 -43.11
C ILE A 222 38.09 57.86 -44.41
N GLY A 223 37.16 58.81 -44.57
CA GLY A 223 37.07 59.65 -45.76
C GLY A 223 38.28 60.58 -45.94
N GLU A 224 38.80 61.15 -44.85
CA GLU A 224 40.04 61.95 -44.84
C GLU A 224 41.26 61.07 -45.18
N ALA A 225 41.37 59.88 -44.58
CA ALA A 225 42.43 58.93 -44.88
C ALA A 225 42.31 58.32 -46.28
N GLN A 226 41.10 58.08 -46.80
CA GLN A 226 40.84 57.64 -48.17
C GLN A 226 41.16 58.76 -49.16
N GLY A 227 40.83 60.02 -48.88
CA GLY A 227 41.26 61.14 -49.71
C GLY A 227 42.79 61.28 -49.78
N ALA A 228 43.47 61.12 -48.65
CA ALA A 228 44.94 61.05 -48.62
C ALA A 228 45.47 59.81 -49.37
N TRP A 229 44.90 58.63 -49.13
CA TRP A 229 45.27 57.38 -49.77
C TRP A 229 44.97 57.36 -51.27
N ASP A 230 43.92 57.99 -51.78
CA ASP A 230 43.63 58.08 -53.21
C ASP A 230 44.50 59.16 -53.89
N THR A 231 44.94 60.18 -53.14
CA THR A 231 45.98 61.13 -53.60
C THR A 231 47.33 60.43 -53.70
N GLU A 232 47.74 59.70 -52.67
CA GLU A 232 49.01 58.98 -52.61
C GLU A 232 48.99 57.74 -53.52
N ARG A 233 47.86 57.05 -53.67
CA ARG A 233 47.60 56.03 -54.69
C ARG A 233 47.57 56.62 -56.08
N GLY A 234 47.12 57.86 -56.29
CA GLY A 234 47.26 58.56 -57.56
C GLY A 234 48.74 58.74 -57.90
N HIS A 235 49.53 59.24 -56.96
CA HIS A 235 50.98 59.42 -57.10
C HIS A 235 51.72 58.08 -57.26
N LEU A 236 51.29 57.03 -56.56
CA LEU A 236 51.78 55.66 -56.69
C LEU A 236 51.29 55.01 -57.98
N LEU A 237 50.13 55.37 -58.53
CA LEU A 237 49.66 54.90 -59.84
C LEU A 237 50.51 55.49 -60.95
N THR A 238 50.86 56.79 -60.89
CA THR A 238 51.83 57.39 -61.83
C THR A 238 53.21 56.74 -61.70
N GLN A 239 53.64 56.39 -60.48
CA GLN A 239 54.86 55.60 -60.28
C GLN A 239 54.71 54.15 -60.76
N ILE A 240 53.54 53.52 -60.61
CA ILE A 240 53.24 52.17 -61.09
C ILE A 240 53.10 52.15 -62.61
N GLU A 241 52.69 53.22 -63.27
CA GLU A 241 52.74 53.34 -64.73
C GLU A 241 54.19 53.43 -65.22
N ALA A 242 55.01 54.30 -64.62
CA ALA A 242 56.44 54.38 -64.92
C ALA A 242 57.23 53.11 -64.52
N LEU A 243 56.78 52.39 -63.48
CA LEU A 243 57.31 51.10 -63.08
C LEU A 243 56.73 49.96 -63.92
N ASN A 244 55.52 50.04 -64.46
CA ASN A 244 54.95 49.08 -65.41
C ASN A 244 55.59 49.22 -66.79
N GLU A 245 56.06 50.42 -67.18
CA GLU A 245 56.90 50.58 -68.37
C GLU A 245 58.28 49.93 -68.18
N LYS A 246 58.82 49.94 -66.95
CA LYS A 246 60.00 49.13 -66.57
C LYS A 246 59.69 47.64 -66.41
N VAL A 247 58.54 47.28 -65.84
CA VAL A 247 58.14 45.89 -65.56
C VAL A 247 57.68 45.20 -66.83
N ALA A 248 57.16 45.90 -67.83
CA ALA A 248 56.96 45.35 -69.17
C ALA A 248 58.31 44.97 -69.82
N ARG A 249 59.35 45.81 -69.67
CA ARG A 249 60.72 45.45 -70.09
C ARG A 249 61.27 44.28 -69.28
N LEU A 250 61.14 44.30 -67.95
CA LEU A 250 61.61 43.22 -67.09
C LEU A 250 60.81 41.92 -67.26
N GLN A 251 59.52 41.96 -67.60
CA GLN A 251 58.71 40.77 -67.95
C GLN A 251 59.03 40.23 -69.34
N GLN A 252 59.57 41.07 -70.23
CA GLN A 252 60.19 40.65 -71.48
C GLN A 252 61.56 39.96 -71.25
N GLU A 253 62.14 40.08 -70.05
CA GLU A 253 63.37 39.40 -69.61
C GLU A 253 63.11 38.22 -68.64
N LEU A 254 62.12 38.32 -67.73
CA LEU A 254 61.71 37.32 -66.73
C LEU A 254 60.69 36.30 -67.27
N ALA A 255 60.92 35.81 -68.48
CA ALA A 255 60.15 34.72 -69.08
C ALA A 255 60.55 33.34 -68.50
N GLY A 256 60.50 33.15 -67.18
CA GLY A 256 60.78 31.83 -66.58
C GLY A 256 61.16 31.77 -65.10
N ASP A 257 60.33 32.28 -64.18
CA ASP A 257 60.30 31.79 -62.80
C ASP A 257 58.88 31.89 -62.21
N LEU A 258 58.50 30.94 -61.36
CA LEU A 258 57.17 30.87 -60.72
C LEU A 258 57.22 31.46 -59.29
N ILE A 259 56.10 32.00 -58.82
CA ILE A 259 55.97 32.60 -57.48
C ILE A 259 55.31 31.60 -56.52
N GLU A 260 55.88 31.44 -55.32
CA GLU A 260 55.35 30.55 -54.26
C GLU A 260 53.93 30.99 -53.83
N PRO A 261 52.97 30.05 -53.66
CA PRO A 261 51.58 30.37 -53.36
C PRO A 261 51.32 30.83 -51.90
N GLU A 262 50.25 31.61 -51.71
CA GLU A 262 49.79 32.04 -50.39
C GLU A 262 49.20 30.89 -49.55
N TYR A 263 49.68 30.74 -48.31
CA TYR A 263 49.14 29.82 -47.31
C TYR A 263 48.14 30.51 -46.36
N GLY A 264 47.07 29.81 -45.98
CA GLY A 264 46.01 30.37 -45.13
C GLY A 264 46.36 30.36 -43.64
N GLN A 265 45.99 31.42 -42.92
CA GLN A 265 46.28 31.58 -41.49
C GLN A 265 45.21 30.91 -40.61
N PHE A 266 45.28 29.58 -40.46
CA PHE A 266 44.27 28.77 -39.75
C PHE A 266 44.57 28.49 -38.26
N GLY A 267 45.51 29.24 -37.65
CA GLY A 267 45.88 29.08 -36.24
C GLY A 267 46.35 27.67 -35.90
N TYR A 268 45.75 27.07 -34.87
CA TYR A 268 46.06 25.71 -34.39
C TYR A 268 45.21 24.60 -35.04
N SER A 269 44.48 24.89 -36.13
CA SER A 269 43.70 23.86 -36.82
C SER A 269 44.58 22.80 -37.50
N VAL A 270 44.35 21.53 -37.18
CA VAL A 270 45.06 20.41 -37.82
C VAL A 270 44.64 20.29 -39.29
N GLU A 271 43.34 20.43 -39.56
CA GLU A 271 42.77 20.42 -40.90
C GLU A 271 43.28 21.59 -41.76
N GLY A 272 43.36 22.79 -41.18
CA GLY A 272 43.96 23.96 -41.84
C GLY A 272 45.47 23.82 -42.07
N LYS A 273 46.21 23.18 -41.15
CA LYS A 273 47.61 22.84 -41.38
C LYS A 273 47.76 21.86 -42.55
N ILE A 274 46.97 20.78 -42.60
CA ILE A 274 46.98 19.82 -43.70
C ILE A 274 46.67 20.52 -45.04
N ALA A 275 45.73 21.48 -45.07
CA ALA A 275 45.44 22.26 -46.28
C ALA A 275 46.67 23.03 -46.81
N ASN A 276 47.44 23.67 -45.92
CA ASN A 276 48.68 24.35 -46.28
C ASN A 276 49.79 23.37 -46.70
N ASP A 277 49.91 22.23 -46.03
CA ASP A 277 50.93 21.22 -46.35
C ASP A 277 50.60 20.45 -47.67
N ILE A 278 49.32 20.35 -48.07
CA ILE A 278 48.92 19.95 -49.43
C ILE A 278 49.42 20.96 -50.47
N ALA A 279 49.19 22.26 -50.25
CA ALA A 279 49.63 23.31 -51.18
C ALA A 279 51.16 23.31 -51.34
N ARG A 280 51.91 23.19 -50.24
CA ARG A 280 53.38 23.01 -50.25
C ARG A 280 53.78 21.79 -51.07
N TRP A 281 53.17 20.63 -50.84
CA TRP A 281 53.50 19.43 -51.58
C TRP A 281 53.29 19.62 -53.09
N CYS A 282 52.21 20.29 -53.50
CA CYS A 282 51.93 20.58 -54.91
C CYS A 282 52.89 21.61 -55.52
N TRP A 283 53.34 22.59 -54.73
CA TRP A 283 54.40 23.50 -55.11
C TRP A 283 55.73 22.75 -55.30
N ASP A 284 56.24 22.10 -54.25
CA ASP A 284 57.53 21.43 -54.23
C ASP A 284 57.66 20.33 -55.30
N ASN A 285 56.60 19.53 -55.50
CA ASN A 285 56.66 18.30 -56.31
C ASN A 285 56.06 18.45 -57.72
N LEU A 286 55.14 19.40 -57.94
CA LEU A 286 54.47 19.61 -59.24
C LEU A 286 54.73 21.00 -59.83
N GLN A 287 55.36 21.92 -59.09
CA GLN A 287 55.52 23.34 -59.46
C GLN A 287 54.19 24.05 -59.71
N VAL A 288 53.14 23.65 -58.97
CA VAL A 288 51.77 24.17 -59.10
C VAL A 288 51.48 25.13 -57.93
N PRO A 289 51.31 26.45 -58.17
CA PRO A 289 50.95 27.40 -57.12
C PRO A 289 49.45 27.27 -56.77
N LEU A 290 49.15 26.68 -55.61
CA LEU A 290 47.80 26.57 -55.05
C LEU A 290 47.62 27.47 -53.82
N SER A 291 46.89 28.58 -53.95
CA SER A 291 46.62 29.51 -52.86
C SER A 291 45.47 29.01 -51.98
N VAL A 292 45.71 28.78 -50.69
CA VAL A 292 44.75 28.10 -49.79
C VAL A 292 43.69 29.08 -49.30
N LYS A 293 42.44 28.92 -49.76
CA LYS A 293 41.34 29.84 -49.46
C LYS A 293 40.49 29.42 -48.26
N GLY A 294 40.49 28.14 -47.86
CA GLY A 294 39.78 27.66 -46.67
C GLY A 294 39.59 26.15 -46.61
N TYR A 295 38.91 25.69 -45.56
CA TYR A 295 38.51 24.29 -45.40
C TYR A 295 37.15 24.18 -44.72
N GLN A 296 36.42 23.10 -45.00
CA GLN A 296 35.16 22.74 -44.35
C GLN A 296 35.21 21.25 -43.99
N LYS A 297 35.00 20.94 -42.70
CA LYS A 297 34.83 19.55 -42.25
C LYS A 297 33.36 19.15 -42.41
N ARG A 298 33.11 18.01 -43.06
CA ARG A 298 31.80 17.37 -43.20
C ARG A 298 31.52 16.43 -42.03
N SER A 299 30.24 16.18 -41.76
CA SER A 299 29.74 15.19 -40.80
C SER A 299 30.26 13.77 -41.03
N ASP A 300 30.43 13.37 -42.30
CA ASP A 300 30.93 12.04 -42.69
C ASP A 300 32.40 11.78 -42.33
N GLY A 301 33.12 12.79 -41.81
CA GLY A 301 34.55 12.74 -41.47
C GLY A 301 35.48 13.13 -42.63
N THR A 302 34.95 13.50 -43.80
CA THR A 302 35.71 14.09 -44.90
C THR A 302 35.96 15.58 -44.65
N VAL A 303 37.10 16.09 -45.10
CA VAL A 303 37.47 17.50 -45.07
C VAL A 303 37.60 17.98 -46.51
N ASP A 304 36.78 18.95 -46.91
CA ASP A 304 36.91 19.66 -48.17
C ASP A 304 37.88 20.83 -47.97
N THR A 305 38.91 20.94 -48.80
CA THR A 305 39.86 22.06 -48.83
C THR A 305 39.77 22.80 -50.14
N GLY A 306 39.75 24.12 -50.09
CA GLY A 306 39.55 25.01 -51.25
C GLY A 306 40.81 25.78 -51.62
N TYR A 307 41.20 25.69 -52.90
CA TYR A 307 42.40 26.32 -53.45
C TYR A 307 42.06 27.21 -54.64
N GLY A 308 42.58 28.43 -54.65
CA GLY A 308 42.73 29.21 -55.86
C GLY A 308 43.93 28.72 -56.65
N TYR A 309 43.82 28.74 -57.98
CA TYR A 309 44.86 28.32 -58.93
C TYR A 309 45.08 29.43 -59.98
N SER A 310 46.17 29.38 -60.73
CA SER A 310 46.42 30.38 -61.78
C SER A 310 45.54 30.16 -63.02
N ASN A 311 44.94 31.24 -63.53
CA ASN A 311 44.22 31.24 -64.81
C ASN A 311 45.14 30.92 -66.02
N SER A 312 46.46 30.97 -65.86
CA SER A 312 47.41 30.53 -66.90
C SER A 312 47.56 29.00 -66.99
N THR A 313 47.02 28.24 -66.04
CA THR A 313 47.09 26.77 -66.02
C THR A 313 45.73 26.16 -66.34
N PRO A 314 45.59 25.30 -67.38
CA PRO A 314 44.32 24.68 -67.71
C PRO A 314 43.88 23.73 -66.58
N ILE A 315 42.65 23.92 -66.07
CA ILE A 315 42.17 23.19 -64.89
C ILE A 315 42.04 21.68 -65.13
N GLU A 316 41.83 21.26 -66.37
CA GLU A 316 41.79 19.86 -66.76
C GLU A 316 43.15 19.18 -66.64
N ALA A 317 44.27 19.91 -66.67
CA ALA A 317 45.60 19.38 -66.33
C ALA A 317 45.75 19.26 -64.81
N LEU A 318 45.54 20.37 -64.09
CA LEU A 318 45.51 20.46 -62.63
C LEU A 318 44.73 19.31 -61.96
N LEU A 319 43.50 19.05 -62.42
CA LEU A 319 42.66 17.98 -61.88
C LEU A 319 43.25 16.60 -62.15
N ARG A 320 43.79 16.34 -63.35
CA ARG A 320 44.42 15.06 -63.70
C ARG A 320 45.69 14.81 -62.89
N ASP A 321 46.54 15.81 -62.72
CA ASP A 321 47.79 15.65 -61.97
C ASP A 321 47.53 15.49 -60.46
N LEU A 322 46.61 16.26 -59.86
CA LEU A 322 46.21 16.08 -58.46
C LEU A 322 45.52 14.73 -58.20
N GLN A 323 44.72 14.22 -59.16
CA GLN A 323 44.15 12.87 -59.07
C GLN A 323 45.24 11.78 -59.20
N LYS A 324 46.15 11.91 -60.16
CA LYS A 324 47.29 11.00 -60.41
C LYS A 324 48.27 10.93 -59.24
N HIS A 325 48.51 12.05 -58.55
CA HIS A 325 49.43 12.13 -57.42
C HIS A 325 48.74 12.00 -56.04
N SER A 326 47.44 11.71 -56.02
CA SER A 326 46.62 11.64 -54.80
C SER A 326 47.14 10.67 -53.73
N ASP A 327 47.54 9.46 -54.11
CA ASP A 327 48.14 8.45 -53.20
C ASP A 327 49.53 8.84 -52.67
N ASN A 328 50.22 9.77 -53.34
CA ASN A 328 51.51 10.29 -52.88
C ASN A 328 51.31 11.41 -51.86
N ILE A 329 50.38 12.34 -52.12
CA ILE A 329 49.94 13.37 -51.16
C ILE A 329 49.39 12.72 -49.90
N ALA A 330 48.58 11.66 -50.04
CA ALA A 330 48.00 10.96 -48.91
C ALA A 330 49.09 10.36 -47.99
N ARG A 331 50.09 9.70 -48.58
CA ARG A 331 51.21 9.08 -47.85
C ARG A 331 52.19 10.09 -47.25
N SER A 332 52.50 11.19 -47.94
CA SER A 332 53.42 12.22 -47.42
C SER A 332 52.85 12.98 -46.23
N LEU A 333 51.52 13.17 -46.17
CA LEU A 333 50.83 13.93 -45.13
C LEU A 333 50.21 13.06 -44.01
N GLY A 334 50.34 11.74 -44.09
CA GLY A 334 49.80 10.81 -43.09
C GLY A 334 48.27 10.79 -43.01
N ILE A 335 47.57 11.10 -44.10
CA ILE A 335 46.11 11.07 -44.21
C ILE A 335 45.67 9.77 -44.90
N HIS A 336 44.55 9.18 -44.46
CA HIS A 336 44.11 7.87 -44.94
C HIS A 336 43.92 7.80 -46.47
N LYS A 337 43.24 8.79 -47.06
CA LYS A 337 43.19 9.00 -48.52
C LYS A 337 42.66 10.37 -48.90
N ILE A 338 42.97 10.79 -50.13
CA ILE A 338 42.15 11.77 -50.86
C ILE A 338 40.92 11.05 -51.41
N VAL A 339 39.76 11.70 -51.31
CA VAL A 339 38.44 11.14 -51.67
C VAL A 339 37.98 11.65 -53.03
N ASN A 340 38.25 12.92 -53.35
CA ASN A 340 37.83 13.58 -54.59
C ASN A 340 38.70 14.82 -54.87
N VAL A 341 38.88 15.16 -56.14
CA VAL A 341 39.45 16.45 -56.59
C VAL A 341 38.56 16.96 -57.73
N ARG A 342 37.94 18.13 -57.57
CA ARG A 342 36.98 18.72 -58.51
C ARG A 342 37.11 20.25 -58.59
N LYS A 343 36.68 20.86 -59.70
CA LYS A 343 36.37 22.31 -59.72
C LYS A 343 35.04 22.54 -58.96
N LEU A 344 34.89 23.69 -58.32
CA LEU A 344 33.59 24.20 -57.90
C LEU A 344 32.89 24.90 -59.09
N GLU A 345 31.63 24.60 -59.35
CA GLU A 345 30.93 25.15 -60.53
C GLU A 345 30.61 26.65 -60.43
N ILE A 346 30.53 27.16 -59.19
CA ILE A 346 30.04 28.52 -58.87
C ILE A 346 31.18 29.53 -58.70
N ALA A 347 32.45 29.08 -58.63
CA ALA A 347 33.63 29.94 -58.50
C ALA A 347 34.89 29.25 -59.04
N ASP A 348 35.89 30.03 -59.48
CA ASP A 348 37.21 29.53 -59.91
C ASP A 348 38.05 29.05 -58.71
N LEU A 349 37.63 27.92 -58.14
CA LEU A 349 38.18 27.33 -56.94
C LEU A 349 38.19 25.80 -57.07
N LEU A 350 39.35 25.20 -56.82
CA LEU A 350 39.55 23.77 -56.84
C LEU A 350 39.29 23.21 -55.43
N VAL A 351 38.45 22.19 -55.33
CA VAL A 351 38.10 21.52 -54.08
C VAL A 351 38.71 20.13 -54.04
N LEU A 352 39.55 19.90 -53.03
CA LEU A 352 40.16 18.60 -52.72
C LEU A 352 39.56 18.09 -51.41
N SER A 353 38.80 17.00 -51.51
CA SER A 353 38.17 16.29 -50.39
C SER A 353 39.11 15.21 -49.89
N PHE A 354 39.46 15.16 -48.60
CA PHE A 354 40.31 14.11 -48.01
C PHE A 354 39.75 13.55 -46.69
N ARG A 355 40.23 12.38 -46.28
CA ARG A 355 39.90 11.75 -44.99
C ARG A 355 41.17 11.43 -44.21
N ARG A 356 41.16 11.74 -42.91
CA ARG A 356 42.24 11.39 -41.98
C ARG A 356 42.14 9.92 -41.53
N GLU A 357 40.92 9.41 -41.38
CA GLU A 357 40.61 8.06 -40.88
C GLU A 357 39.78 7.27 -41.93
N PRO A 358 39.82 5.92 -41.91
CA PRO A 358 38.99 5.10 -42.78
C PRO A 358 37.50 5.32 -42.50
N ALA A 359 36.68 5.28 -43.55
CA ALA A 359 35.23 5.31 -43.40
C ALA A 359 34.74 4.04 -42.69
N ILE A 360 33.96 4.20 -41.62
CA ILE A 360 33.27 3.09 -40.94
C ILE A 360 32.31 2.46 -41.96
N LYS A 361 32.48 1.16 -42.24
CA LYS A 361 31.57 0.43 -43.12
C LYS A 361 30.28 0.14 -42.37
N GLU A 362 29.15 0.20 -43.06
CA GLU A 362 27.86 -0.07 -42.41
C GLU A 362 27.76 -1.52 -41.88
N ASP A 363 28.49 -2.47 -42.48
CA ASP A 363 28.56 -3.84 -41.98
C ASP A 363 29.41 -3.99 -40.70
N ASP A 364 30.33 -3.04 -40.43
CA ASP A 364 31.02 -2.96 -39.15
C ASP A 364 30.12 -2.31 -38.08
N LEU A 365 29.31 -1.32 -38.45
CA LEU A 365 28.25 -0.78 -37.58
C LEU A 365 27.23 -1.87 -37.18
N LYS A 366 26.79 -2.70 -38.14
CA LYS A 366 25.90 -3.88 -37.91
C LYS A 366 26.52 -4.96 -37.02
N ARG A 367 27.83 -4.94 -36.76
CA ARG A 367 28.52 -5.81 -35.78
C ARG A 367 28.53 -5.21 -34.38
N LEU A 368 28.44 -3.89 -34.25
CA LEU A 368 28.37 -3.18 -32.97
C LEU A 368 26.95 -3.13 -32.40
N LEU A 369 25.96 -2.92 -33.28
CA LEU A 369 24.55 -2.78 -32.92
C LEU A 369 23.83 -4.13 -32.90
N THR A 370 23.05 -4.36 -31.84
CA THR A 370 22.13 -5.50 -31.76
C THR A 370 20.77 -5.12 -32.35
N PRO A 371 20.18 -5.91 -33.27
CA PRO A 371 18.88 -5.60 -33.85
C PRO A 371 17.74 -5.41 -32.84
N ILE A 372 16.86 -4.47 -33.12
CA ILE A 372 15.86 -3.91 -32.20
C ILE A 372 14.83 -4.92 -31.70
N ASP A 373 14.40 -5.90 -32.51
CA ASP A 373 13.50 -6.97 -32.04
C ASP A 373 14.10 -7.81 -30.91
N LYS A 374 15.44 -7.95 -30.88
CA LYS A 374 16.13 -8.63 -29.76
C LYS A 374 16.09 -7.80 -28.48
N LEU A 375 15.94 -6.47 -28.54
CA LEU A 375 15.78 -5.62 -27.35
C LEU A 375 14.48 -5.97 -26.64
N ALA A 376 13.35 -5.89 -27.34
CA ALA A 376 12.04 -6.16 -26.75
C ALA A 376 11.95 -7.58 -26.20
N THR A 377 12.34 -8.59 -26.98
CA THR A 377 12.37 -10.00 -26.53
C THR A 377 13.25 -10.19 -25.29
N GLN A 378 14.41 -9.53 -25.23
CA GLN A 378 15.32 -9.63 -24.09
C GLN A 378 14.78 -8.89 -22.85
N VAL A 379 14.32 -7.65 -23.00
CA VAL A 379 13.78 -6.83 -21.92
C VAL A 379 12.54 -7.49 -21.31
N ILE A 380 11.57 -7.91 -22.13
CA ILE A 380 10.35 -8.60 -21.68
C ILE A 380 10.70 -9.85 -20.86
N ARG A 381 11.63 -10.70 -21.34
CA ARG A 381 12.05 -11.92 -20.62
C ARG A 381 12.70 -11.59 -19.27
N GLU A 382 13.52 -10.54 -19.18
CA GLU A 382 14.16 -10.16 -17.92
C GLU A 382 13.24 -9.31 -17.00
N MET A 383 12.17 -8.68 -17.49
CA MET A 383 11.17 -7.98 -16.67
C MET A 383 10.44 -8.95 -15.72
N SER A 384 10.25 -10.20 -16.11
CA SER A 384 9.80 -11.29 -15.23
C SER A 384 10.79 -11.56 -14.08
N ARG A 385 12.08 -11.29 -14.26
CA ARG A 385 13.16 -11.54 -13.28
C ARG A 385 13.62 -10.32 -12.48
N LYS A 386 13.40 -9.10 -12.99
CA LYS A 386 13.84 -7.85 -12.33
C LYS A 386 12.68 -7.02 -11.80
N GLY A 387 11.56 -6.95 -12.51
CA GLY A 387 10.40 -6.09 -12.20
C GLY A 387 10.47 -4.72 -12.87
N THR A 388 11.62 -4.06 -12.83
CA THR A 388 11.80 -2.67 -13.25
C THR A 388 12.74 -2.52 -14.45
N VAL A 389 12.33 -1.70 -15.43
CA VAL A 389 13.18 -1.09 -16.46
C VAL A 389 13.38 0.39 -16.13
N ARG A 390 14.57 0.96 -16.39
CA ARG A 390 14.84 2.40 -16.31
C ARG A 390 15.49 2.89 -17.61
N ILE A 391 14.87 3.86 -18.26
CA ILE A 391 15.29 4.49 -19.52
C ILE A 391 15.84 5.89 -19.18
N MET A 392 17.05 6.20 -19.64
CA MET A 392 17.79 7.41 -19.29
C MET A 392 18.40 8.09 -20.52
N GLY A 393 18.21 9.40 -20.64
CA GLY A 393 18.73 10.24 -21.71
C GLY A 393 18.35 11.71 -21.51
N ALA A 394 19.08 12.63 -22.13
CA ALA A 394 18.71 14.04 -22.15
C ALA A 394 17.36 14.28 -22.85
N THR A 395 16.87 15.53 -22.84
CA THR A 395 15.82 15.96 -23.77
C THR A 395 16.34 15.81 -25.19
N GLY A 396 15.56 15.21 -26.09
CA GLY A 396 15.99 14.90 -27.46
C GLY A 396 16.71 13.56 -27.66
N ASP A 397 17.26 12.91 -26.62
CA ASP A 397 18.01 11.62 -26.74
C ASP A 397 17.12 10.39 -27.12
N GLY A 398 15.84 10.59 -27.48
CA GLY A 398 14.94 9.52 -27.93
C GLY A 398 14.30 8.67 -26.83
N LYS A 399 14.22 9.16 -25.58
CA LYS A 399 13.64 8.40 -24.43
C LYS A 399 12.26 7.81 -24.72
N GLY A 400 11.33 8.65 -25.18
CA GLY A 400 9.96 8.26 -25.49
C GLY A 400 9.86 7.28 -26.66
N VAL A 401 10.81 7.31 -27.61
CA VAL A 401 10.89 6.38 -28.74
C VAL A 401 11.19 4.96 -28.23
N CYS A 402 12.22 4.82 -27.37
CA CYS A 402 12.54 3.54 -26.72
C CYS A 402 11.36 3.01 -25.88
N ALA A 403 10.71 3.89 -25.11
CA ALA A 403 9.60 3.51 -24.25
C ALA A 403 8.33 3.11 -25.04
N ARG A 404 7.97 3.85 -26.09
CA ARG A 404 6.87 3.50 -27.03
C ARG A 404 7.14 2.17 -27.74
N TYR A 405 8.36 1.92 -28.18
CA TYR A 405 8.71 0.66 -28.84
C TYR A 405 8.63 -0.55 -27.91
N LEU A 406 9.12 -0.41 -26.68
CA LEU A 406 8.94 -1.46 -25.66
C LEU A 406 7.46 -1.68 -25.35
N LEU A 407 6.67 -0.62 -25.27
CA LEU A 407 5.22 -0.69 -25.06
C LEU A 407 4.50 -1.39 -26.23
N SER A 408 4.79 -1.06 -27.50
CA SER A 408 4.15 -1.68 -28.66
C SER A 408 4.37 -3.19 -28.68
N LYS A 409 5.61 -3.64 -28.42
CA LYS A 409 5.94 -5.07 -28.33
C LYS A 409 5.40 -5.74 -27.07
N ILE A 410 5.13 -5.00 -25.98
CA ILE A 410 4.46 -5.54 -24.79
C ILE A 410 2.97 -5.78 -25.07
N VAL A 411 2.23 -4.80 -25.60
CA VAL A 411 0.78 -4.96 -25.86
C VAL A 411 0.46 -6.08 -26.86
N THR A 412 1.33 -6.33 -27.85
CA THR A 412 1.15 -7.43 -28.82
C THR A 412 1.53 -8.81 -28.27
N THR A 413 2.29 -8.89 -27.17
CA THR A 413 2.87 -10.14 -26.66
C THR A 413 2.29 -10.56 -25.31
N LEU A 414 1.72 -9.62 -24.54
CA LEU A 414 1.38 -9.79 -23.13
C LEU A 414 0.07 -9.08 -22.75
N SER A 415 -0.84 -9.83 -22.13
CA SER A 415 -2.09 -9.34 -21.53
C SER A 415 -1.87 -8.66 -20.16
N TRP A 416 -0.92 -7.72 -20.09
CA TRP A 416 -0.67 -6.91 -18.90
C TRP A 416 -1.56 -5.66 -18.90
N TYR A 417 -2.13 -5.31 -17.74
CA TYR A 417 -2.88 -4.04 -17.59
C TYR A 417 -1.90 -2.87 -17.44
N ILE A 418 -1.95 -1.94 -18.38
CA ILE A 418 -0.95 -0.90 -18.58
C ILE A 418 -1.50 0.45 -18.14
N ARG A 419 -0.72 1.19 -17.35
CA ARG A 419 -1.04 2.53 -16.86
C ARG A 419 0.10 3.49 -17.23
N LEU A 420 -0.19 4.49 -18.06
CA LEU A 420 0.75 5.55 -18.41
C LEU A 420 0.55 6.78 -17.51
N HIS A 421 1.62 7.20 -16.84
CA HIS A 421 1.66 8.38 -16.00
C HIS A 421 2.67 9.36 -16.58
N ASP A 422 2.17 10.43 -17.18
CA ASP A 422 2.98 11.45 -17.85
C ASP A 422 2.60 12.84 -17.30
N PRO A 423 3.51 13.49 -16.53
CA PRO A 423 3.26 14.80 -15.94
C PRO A 423 3.42 15.96 -16.95
N GLN A 424 3.82 15.70 -18.20
CA GLN A 424 4.00 16.66 -19.29
C GLN A 424 2.89 16.57 -20.35
N HIS A 425 1.74 15.98 -19.99
CA HIS A 425 0.60 15.81 -20.90
C HIS A 425 0.14 17.14 -21.52
N GLY A 426 -0.01 17.16 -22.85
CA GLY A 426 -0.43 18.36 -23.58
C GLY A 426 0.70 19.35 -23.86
N SER A 427 1.94 19.03 -23.51
CA SER A 427 3.11 19.69 -24.10
C SER A 427 3.27 19.30 -25.57
N GLU A 428 4.00 20.12 -26.34
CA GLU A 428 4.33 19.84 -27.75
C GLU A 428 5.15 18.53 -27.93
N GLN A 429 5.75 18.01 -26.84
CA GLN A 429 6.54 16.78 -26.80
C GLN A 429 5.71 15.56 -26.33
N ASP A 430 4.40 15.70 -26.12
CA ASP A 430 3.48 14.59 -25.82
C ASP A 430 3.22 13.72 -27.08
N HIS A 431 4.21 12.91 -27.42
CA HIS A 431 4.17 11.98 -28.56
C HIS A 431 3.67 10.59 -28.18
N TRP A 432 3.07 10.40 -27.00
CA TRP A 432 2.70 9.08 -26.48
C TRP A 432 1.56 8.40 -27.24
N GLY A 433 0.62 9.16 -27.79
CA GLY A 433 -0.51 8.67 -28.60
C GLY A 433 -1.61 7.90 -27.84
N ILE A 434 -1.27 7.21 -26.74
CA ILE A 434 -2.19 6.40 -25.92
C ILE A 434 -2.86 7.19 -24.78
N PRO A 435 -3.98 6.67 -24.21
CA PRO A 435 -4.59 7.19 -22.99
C PRO A 435 -3.61 7.34 -21.83
N LYS A 436 -3.78 8.41 -21.04
CA LYS A 436 -3.01 8.71 -19.84
C LYS A 436 -3.86 8.57 -18.59
N VAL A 437 -3.26 7.90 -17.60
CA VAL A 437 -3.84 7.53 -16.31
C VAL A 437 -3.49 8.55 -15.23
N SER A 438 -2.36 9.25 -15.38
CA SER A 438 -2.03 10.49 -14.68
C SER A 438 -1.45 11.49 -15.66
N LYS A 439 -1.84 12.77 -15.51
CA LYS A 439 -1.59 13.87 -16.44
C LYS A 439 -0.83 15.05 -15.80
N SER A 440 -0.56 14.97 -14.50
CA SER A 440 0.17 15.99 -13.74
C SER A 440 1.05 15.37 -12.65
N GLY A 441 2.05 16.11 -12.17
CA GLY A 441 2.92 15.67 -11.08
C GLY A 441 2.19 15.33 -9.77
N LYS A 442 1.07 16.01 -9.49
CA LYS A 442 0.23 15.71 -8.30
C LYS A 442 -0.47 14.36 -8.45
N GLU A 443 -1.05 14.08 -9.61
CA GLU A 443 -1.67 12.78 -9.91
C GLU A 443 -0.63 11.66 -9.92
N LEU A 444 0.56 11.90 -10.45
CA LEU A 444 1.66 10.94 -10.42
C LEU A 444 2.10 10.60 -8.98
N LYS A 445 2.23 11.58 -8.07
CA LYS A 445 2.51 11.30 -6.64
C LYS A 445 1.39 10.51 -5.96
N GLN A 446 0.13 10.79 -6.29
CA GLN A 446 -1.01 10.00 -5.81
C GLN A 446 -0.92 8.55 -6.35
N ALA A 447 -0.69 8.39 -7.65
CA ALA A 447 -0.50 7.09 -8.28
C ALA A 447 0.67 6.30 -7.67
N LEU A 448 1.83 6.92 -7.40
CA LEU A 448 2.95 6.29 -6.71
C LEU A 448 2.58 5.76 -5.31
N SER A 449 1.82 6.56 -4.55
CA SER A 449 1.32 6.16 -3.24
C SER A 449 0.38 4.96 -3.34
N SER A 450 -0.52 4.97 -4.33
CA SER A 450 -1.50 3.92 -4.57
C SER A 450 -0.90 2.64 -5.19
N ILE A 451 0.11 2.75 -6.07
CA ILE A 451 0.92 1.62 -6.55
C ILE A 451 1.68 1.00 -5.37
N THR A 452 2.18 1.82 -4.43
CA THR A 452 2.80 1.32 -3.19
C THR A 452 1.79 0.65 -2.26
N ALA A 453 0.53 1.09 -2.24
CA ALA A 453 -0.57 0.38 -1.55
C ALA A 453 -0.90 -0.96 -2.24
N GLN A 454 -0.98 -0.99 -3.58
CA GLN A 454 -1.19 -2.22 -4.36
C GLN A 454 -0.07 -3.24 -4.13
N MET A 455 1.18 -2.81 -4.02
CA MET A 455 2.30 -3.68 -3.65
C MET A 455 2.06 -4.30 -2.27
N LYS A 456 1.74 -3.49 -1.25
CA LYS A 456 1.48 -3.98 0.13
C LYS A 456 0.30 -4.95 0.18
N ASP A 457 -0.78 -4.66 -0.54
CA ASP A 457 -1.94 -5.56 -0.64
C ASP A 457 -1.52 -6.92 -1.21
N ARG A 458 -0.86 -6.95 -2.38
CA ARG A 458 -0.45 -8.19 -3.04
C ARG A 458 0.56 -9.01 -2.25
N GLU A 459 1.29 -8.40 -1.34
CA GLU A 459 2.13 -9.11 -0.37
C GLU A 459 1.35 -9.79 0.74
N VAL A 460 0.18 -9.27 1.12
CA VAL A 460 -0.74 -9.88 2.10
C VAL A 460 -1.64 -10.91 1.41
N THR A 461 -2.33 -10.53 0.34
CA THR A 461 -3.32 -11.36 -0.36
C THR A 461 -2.71 -12.48 -1.19
N LYS A 462 -1.45 -12.34 -1.61
CA LYS A 462 -0.76 -13.21 -2.61
C LYS A 462 -1.45 -13.25 -3.98
N ILE A 463 -2.41 -12.36 -4.24
CA ILE A 463 -3.07 -12.26 -5.54
C ILE A 463 -2.15 -11.47 -6.47
N HIS A 464 -1.68 -12.11 -7.55
CA HIS A 464 -0.71 -11.52 -8.48
C HIS A 464 -1.30 -11.24 -9.88
N SER A 465 -2.63 -11.40 -10.01
CA SER A 465 -3.40 -11.13 -11.23
C SER A 465 -4.32 -9.91 -11.05
N PRO A 466 -4.62 -9.13 -12.10
CA PRO A 466 -3.93 -9.10 -13.39
C PRO A 466 -2.48 -8.61 -13.23
N VAL A 467 -1.57 -8.98 -14.14
CA VAL A 467 -0.22 -8.40 -14.11
C VAL A 467 -0.31 -6.93 -14.52
N THR A 468 0.24 -6.01 -13.73
CA THR A 468 0.24 -4.57 -14.04
C THR A 468 1.60 -4.10 -14.56
N LEU A 469 1.57 -3.14 -15.47
CA LEU A 469 2.73 -2.36 -15.92
C LEU A 469 2.44 -0.87 -15.77
N ASP A 470 3.16 -0.21 -14.86
CA ASP A 470 3.12 1.23 -14.71
C ASP A 470 4.30 1.87 -15.44
N ILE A 471 4.00 2.79 -16.35
CA ILE A 471 4.98 3.59 -17.09
C ILE A 471 4.99 4.99 -16.46
N LEU A 472 6.12 5.37 -15.89
CA LEU A 472 6.29 6.55 -15.06
C LEU A 472 7.27 7.51 -15.76
N ASP A 473 6.74 8.54 -16.42
CA ASP A 473 7.54 9.51 -17.18
C ASP A 473 8.05 10.68 -16.32
N GLU A 474 9.19 11.25 -16.74
CA GLU A 474 9.97 12.29 -16.06
C GLU A 474 10.16 12.09 -14.54
N ILE A 475 10.27 10.83 -14.09
CA ILE A 475 10.22 10.43 -12.67
C ILE A 475 11.33 11.08 -11.81
N ASP A 476 12.49 11.40 -12.42
CA ASP A 476 13.61 12.08 -11.76
C ASP A 476 13.28 13.52 -11.34
N THR A 477 12.23 14.13 -11.89
CA THR A 477 11.74 15.47 -11.51
C THR A 477 10.62 15.43 -10.47
N GLN A 478 10.05 14.25 -10.18
CA GLN A 478 8.79 14.08 -9.44
C GLN A 478 8.98 13.37 -8.09
N LEU A 479 10.10 12.66 -7.90
CA LEU A 479 10.48 12.04 -6.64
C LEU A 479 11.21 13.02 -5.70
N GLU A 480 10.57 13.33 -4.58
CA GLU A 480 11.19 14.06 -3.47
C GLU A 480 12.11 13.16 -2.62
N LYS A 481 12.94 13.77 -1.78
CA LYS A 481 13.99 13.06 -1.03
C LYS A 481 13.43 12.13 0.03
N GLU A 482 12.30 12.52 0.60
CA GLU A 482 11.54 11.82 1.64
C GLU A 482 10.89 10.56 1.04
N ASP A 483 10.25 10.68 -0.13
CA ASP A 483 9.57 9.58 -0.82
C ASP A 483 10.54 8.52 -1.39
N LYS A 484 11.78 8.91 -1.72
CA LYS A 484 12.78 8.03 -2.34
C LYS A 484 12.98 6.70 -1.58
N GLY A 485 12.90 6.72 -0.25
CA GLY A 485 13.02 5.52 0.58
C GLY A 485 11.88 4.51 0.36
N GLN A 486 10.66 5.00 0.18
CA GLN A 486 9.48 4.17 -0.12
C GLN A 486 9.53 3.67 -1.57
N PHE A 487 9.96 4.52 -2.51
CA PHE A 487 10.05 4.16 -3.92
C PHE A 487 11.12 3.08 -4.20
N LEU A 488 12.26 3.10 -3.51
CA LEU A 488 13.23 2.00 -3.58
C LEU A 488 12.69 0.69 -3.01
N ASN A 489 11.92 0.77 -1.91
CA ASN A 489 11.24 -0.38 -1.31
C ASN A 489 10.30 -1.03 -2.34
N LEU A 490 9.48 -0.22 -3.04
CA LEU A 490 8.64 -0.64 -4.15
C LEU A 490 9.43 -1.39 -5.24
N ILE A 491 10.44 -0.74 -5.84
CA ILE A 491 11.30 -1.31 -6.89
C ILE A 491 11.83 -2.71 -6.50
N SER A 492 12.27 -2.86 -5.26
CA SER A 492 12.91 -4.10 -4.79
C SER A 492 11.95 -5.30 -4.67
N ARG A 493 10.65 -5.05 -4.48
CA ARG A 493 9.66 -6.08 -4.07
C ARG A 493 8.66 -6.47 -5.15
N ILE A 494 8.28 -5.54 -6.04
CA ILE A 494 7.29 -5.78 -7.11
C ILE A 494 7.57 -6.98 -8.02
N ARG A 495 8.85 -7.39 -8.13
CA ARG A 495 9.35 -8.46 -8.99
C ARG A 495 8.47 -9.70 -9.02
N HIS A 496 8.01 -10.14 -7.84
CA HIS A 496 7.24 -11.37 -7.64
C HIS A 496 5.72 -11.15 -7.52
N LEU A 497 5.25 -9.90 -7.48
CA LEU A 497 3.86 -9.54 -7.12
C LEU A 497 2.94 -9.33 -8.33
N GLY A 498 3.35 -9.81 -9.51
CA GLY A 498 2.66 -9.51 -10.77
C GLY A 498 2.64 -8.00 -11.08
N MET A 499 3.67 -7.26 -10.66
CA MET A 499 3.80 -5.82 -10.91
C MET A 499 5.10 -5.53 -11.66
N LYS A 500 5.06 -4.56 -12.57
CA LYS A 500 6.15 -4.15 -13.46
C LYS A 500 6.21 -2.64 -13.57
N LEU A 501 7.42 -2.09 -13.71
CA LEU A 501 7.66 -0.66 -13.88
C LEU A 501 8.52 -0.39 -15.11
N ILE A 502 8.18 0.64 -15.88
CA ILE A 502 9.10 1.34 -16.78
C ILE A 502 9.27 2.75 -16.22
N LEU A 503 10.51 3.09 -15.85
CA LEU A 503 10.89 4.39 -15.30
C LEU A 503 11.60 5.21 -16.36
N ILE A 504 11.16 6.42 -16.65
CA ILE A 504 11.79 7.29 -17.65
C ILE A 504 12.26 8.56 -16.93
N GLY A 505 13.52 8.92 -17.11
CA GLY A 505 14.13 10.07 -16.44
C GLY A 505 15.37 10.58 -17.15
N GLN A 506 15.81 11.77 -16.79
CA GLN A 506 16.91 12.43 -17.50
C GLN A 506 18.30 12.04 -17.01
N ASN A 507 18.43 11.47 -15.81
CA ASN A 507 19.69 11.52 -15.08
C ASN A 507 20.27 10.14 -14.71
N PRO A 508 21.45 9.75 -15.23
CA PRO A 508 22.20 8.60 -14.75
C PRO A 508 23.10 8.93 -13.54
N LYS A 509 23.27 10.21 -13.18
CA LYS A 509 24.26 10.66 -12.17
C LYS A 509 23.77 10.39 -10.76
N VAL A 510 24.28 9.28 -10.23
CA VAL A 510 24.23 8.90 -8.82
C VAL A 510 24.76 10.02 -7.92
N SER A 511 23.82 10.82 -7.38
CA SER A 511 23.95 11.79 -6.28
C SER A 511 22.90 12.90 -6.40
N ARG A 512 22.65 13.42 -7.60
CA ARG A 512 21.73 14.58 -7.81
C ARG A 512 20.25 14.18 -7.77
N ALA A 513 19.86 13.14 -8.51
CA ALA A 513 18.48 12.62 -8.56
C ALA A 513 18.26 11.43 -7.59
N GLY A 514 18.97 11.39 -6.46
CA GLY A 514 18.76 10.42 -5.38
C GLY A 514 19.27 8.99 -5.61
N PHE A 515 19.03 8.36 -6.76
CA PHE A 515 19.39 6.95 -7.03
C PHE A 515 20.89 6.65 -6.92
N GLN A 516 21.24 5.42 -6.58
CA GLN A 516 22.61 4.90 -6.45
C GLN A 516 22.88 3.72 -7.40
N TRP A 517 24.15 3.40 -7.68
CA TRP A 517 24.52 2.28 -8.56
C TRP A 517 24.05 0.92 -8.00
N SER A 518 23.94 0.80 -6.68
CA SER A 518 23.27 -0.30 -5.97
C SER A 518 21.80 -0.44 -6.35
N ASP A 519 21.11 0.68 -6.50
CA ASP A 519 19.69 0.75 -6.85
C ASP A 519 19.51 0.31 -8.31
N MET A 520 20.39 0.77 -9.20
CA MET A 520 20.42 0.38 -10.62
C MET A 520 20.66 -1.12 -10.83
N ALA A 521 21.42 -1.79 -9.95
CA ALA A 521 21.66 -3.24 -10.02
C ALA A 521 20.38 -4.09 -9.80
N GLN A 522 19.29 -3.48 -9.32
CA GLN A 522 17.98 -4.11 -9.20
C GLN A 522 17.10 -3.96 -10.45
N MET A 523 17.48 -3.09 -11.38
CA MET A 523 16.73 -2.74 -12.59
C MET A 523 17.34 -3.38 -13.86
N ILE A 524 16.64 -3.25 -14.98
CA ILE A 524 17.22 -3.27 -16.33
C ILE A 524 17.45 -1.80 -16.71
N ALA A 525 18.68 -1.40 -17.01
CA ALA A 525 18.98 -0.02 -17.38
C ALA A 525 19.16 0.11 -18.89
N PHE A 526 18.59 1.16 -19.49
CA PHE A 526 18.80 1.55 -20.88
C PHE A 526 19.26 3.01 -20.90
N TYR A 527 20.47 3.26 -21.39
CA TYR A 527 21.07 4.59 -21.46
C TYR A 527 21.14 5.05 -22.92
N GLN A 528 20.79 6.30 -23.19
CA GLN A 528 20.77 6.91 -24.52
C GLN A 528 21.66 8.14 -24.57
N GLY A 529 22.21 8.43 -25.75
CA GLY A 529 23.07 9.59 -26.01
C GLY A 529 24.10 9.83 -24.91
N SER A 530 24.13 11.07 -24.42
CA SER A 530 25.02 11.54 -23.35
C SER A 530 24.98 10.69 -22.06
N SER A 531 23.82 10.11 -21.72
CA SER A 531 23.66 9.29 -20.52
C SER A 531 24.43 7.96 -20.62
N SER A 532 24.71 7.48 -21.84
CA SER A 532 25.53 6.29 -22.08
C SER A 532 26.98 6.54 -21.66
N LEU A 533 27.54 7.69 -22.04
CA LEU A 533 28.90 8.08 -21.67
C LEU A 533 29.06 8.23 -20.15
N ASP A 534 28.09 8.88 -19.49
CA ASP A 534 28.10 9.02 -18.04
C ASP A 534 27.93 7.66 -17.32
N ALA A 535 27.17 6.72 -17.87
CA ALA A 535 27.09 5.36 -17.35
C ALA A 535 28.43 4.61 -17.52
N ILE A 536 29.01 4.59 -18.72
CA ILE A 536 30.27 3.88 -19.00
C ILE A 536 31.43 4.41 -18.15
N LYS A 537 31.47 5.72 -17.89
CA LYS A 537 32.54 6.35 -17.09
C LYS A 537 32.45 6.07 -15.59
N ASN A 538 31.24 5.89 -15.05
CA ASN A 538 30.98 5.95 -13.60
C ASN A 538 30.29 4.71 -12.99
N ASN A 539 29.73 3.81 -13.79
CA ASN A 539 29.03 2.60 -13.30
C ASN A 539 30.05 1.48 -13.03
N PRO A 540 30.24 1.00 -11.78
CA PRO A 540 31.23 -0.03 -11.48
C PRO A 540 31.02 -1.36 -12.22
N ALA A 541 29.78 -1.66 -12.66
CA ALA A 541 29.48 -2.86 -13.44
C ALA A 541 30.00 -2.81 -14.89
N LEU A 542 30.44 -1.64 -15.38
CA LEU A 542 30.96 -1.43 -16.73
C LEU A 542 32.48 -1.24 -16.79
N GLU A 543 33.17 -1.06 -15.65
CA GLU A 543 34.58 -0.66 -15.59
C GLU A 543 35.50 -1.61 -16.39
N LEU A 544 35.29 -2.93 -16.29
CA LEU A 544 36.05 -3.96 -17.03
C LEU A 544 35.87 -3.92 -18.56
N LYS A 545 34.94 -3.12 -19.08
CA LYS A 545 34.65 -2.97 -20.52
C LYS A 545 34.63 -1.51 -20.97
N LYS A 546 35.06 -0.59 -20.10
CA LYS A 546 34.98 0.86 -20.24
C LYS A 546 35.57 1.36 -21.55
N ASP A 547 36.81 1.01 -21.86
CA ASP A 547 37.51 1.50 -23.05
C ASP A 547 36.89 0.95 -24.35
N ILE A 548 36.43 -0.31 -24.33
CA ILE A 548 35.72 -0.94 -25.46
C ILE A 548 34.38 -0.22 -25.69
N LEU A 549 33.61 0.03 -24.62
CA LEU A 549 32.31 0.70 -24.70
C LEU A 549 32.44 2.18 -25.09
N LEU A 550 33.49 2.89 -24.64
CA LEU A 550 33.79 4.25 -25.07
C LEU A 550 34.16 4.31 -26.56
N LYS A 551 35.00 3.38 -27.03
CA LYS A 551 35.33 3.27 -28.46
C LYS A 551 34.08 3.01 -29.30
N GLN A 552 33.28 2.01 -28.92
CA GLN A 552 32.03 1.68 -29.60
C GLN A 552 31.02 2.83 -29.59
N TYR A 553 30.90 3.57 -28.47
CA TYR A 553 30.06 4.76 -28.42
C TYR A 553 30.49 5.78 -29.48
N ASN A 554 31.79 6.11 -29.56
CA ASN A 554 32.28 7.10 -30.52
C ASN A 554 32.06 6.66 -31.98
N GLU A 555 32.29 5.37 -32.27
CA GLU A 555 32.06 4.77 -33.58
C GLU A 555 30.57 4.80 -33.98
N ILE A 556 29.65 4.50 -33.06
CA ILE A 556 28.20 4.56 -33.33
C ILE A 556 27.72 6.01 -33.40
N SER A 557 28.09 6.86 -32.44
CA SER A 557 27.61 8.24 -32.32
C SER A 557 27.96 9.06 -33.56
N SER A 558 29.20 8.98 -34.06
CA SER A 558 29.61 9.67 -35.28
C SER A 558 28.80 9.28 -36.53
N VAL A 559 28.41 8.01 -36.67
CA VAL A 559 27.56 7.56 -37.79
C VAL A 559 26.11 8.01 -37.60
N PHE A 560 25.58 8.01 -36.39
CA PHE A 560 24.21 8.45 -36.11
C PHE A 560 24.07 9.98 -36.21
N GLU A 561 25.07 10.74 -35.78
CA GLU A 561 25.18 12.18 -36.00
C GLU A 561 25.17 12.51 -37.50
N ALA A 562 25.96 11.80 -38.32
CA ALA A 562 25.98 11.97 -39.76
C ALA A 562 24.67 11.53 -40.46
N LYS A 563 24.00 10.45 -39.99
CA LYS A 563 22.67 10.07 -40.50
C LYS A 563 21.59 11.09 -40.15
N ASN A 564 21.70 11.76 -38.99
CA ASN A 564 20.67 12.67 -38.47
C ASN A 564 20.84 14.15 -38.88
N GLU A 565 21.95 14.54 -39.50
CA GLU A 565 22.28 15.94 -39.83
C GLU A 565 21.19 16.66 -40.65
N TRP A 566 20.48 15.92 -41.51
CA TRP A 566 19.47 16.44 -42.45
C TRP A 566 18.07 15.83 -42.24
N LEU A 567 17.82 15.22 -41.08
CA LEU A 567 16.53 14.58 -40.76
C LEU A 567 15.72 15.43 -39.77
N ASP A 568 14.41 15.53 -40.03
CA ASP A 568 13.43 16.05 -39.08
C ASP A 568 13.45 15.23 -37.77
N ASP A 569 13.12 15.82 -36.62
CA ASP A 569 13.22 15.14 -35.31
C ASP A 569 12.45 13.81 -35.23
N HIS A 570 11.28 13.70 -35.87
CA HIS A 570 10.49 12.47 -35.92
C HIS A 570 11.13 11.34 -36.76
N LYS A 571 12.06 11.69 -37.67
CA LYS A 571 12.79 10.75 -38.55
C LYS A 571 14.17 10.36 -38.01
N LYS A 572 14.65 10.99 -36.93
CA LYS A 572 16.01 10.75 -36.43
C LYS A 572 16.19 9.31 -35.93
N HIS A 573 17.32 8.73 -36.31
CA HIS A 573 17.77 7.43 -35.82
C HIS A 573 18.33 7.61 -34.40
N TYR A 574 18.02 6.67 -33.51
CA TYR A 574 18.50 6.69 -32.13
C TYR A 574 19.17 5.36 -31.75
N PHE A 575 20.05 5.40 -30.75
CA PHE A 575 20.69 4.21 -30.21
C PHE A 575 20.84 4.31 -28.68
N GLY A 576 21.06 3.15 -28.04
CA GLY A 576 21.30 3.12 -26.60
C GLY A 576 21.98 1.85 -26.08
N LEU A 577 22.57 1.97 -24.90
CA LEU A 577 23.25 0.91 -24.16
C LEU A 577 22.26 0.24 -23.20
N CYS A 578 21.90 -1.02 -23.47
CA CYS A 578 21.19 -1.84 -22.51
C CYS A 578 22.19 -2.51 -21.56
N VAL A 579 21.99 -2.31 -20.26
CA VAL A 579 22.76 -2.91 -19.17
C VAL A 579 21.82 -3.73 -18.30
N ILE A 580 21.94 -5.06 -18.41
CA ILE A 580 21.20 -6.02 -17.60
C ILE A 580 22.17 -6.57 -16.55
N PRO A 581 21.92 -6.37 -15.23
CA PRO A 581 22.84 -6.82 -14.19
C PRO A 581 23.06 -8.34 -14.24
N GLY A 582 24.32 -8.76 -14.29
CA GLY A 582 24.73 -10.16 -14.48
C GLY A 582 24.85 -10.61 -15.95
N LYS A 583 24.73 -9.69 -16.92
CA LYS A 583 24.97 -9.95 -18.35
C LYS A 583 25.95 -8.96 -18.95
N ASN A 584 26.43 -9.29 -20.16
CA ASN A 584 27.18 -8.34 -20.98
C ASN A 584 26.28 -7.16 -21.37
N PRO A 585 26.77 -5.91 -21.30
CA PRO A 585 26.09 -4.75 -21.86
C PRO A 585 26.09 -4.84 -23.40
N GLN A 586 25.04 -4.30 -24.04
CA GLN A 586 24.84 -4.38 -25.48
C GLN A 586 24.27 -3.07 -26.04
N TRP A 587 24.79 -2.62 -27.18
CA TRP A 587 24.20 -1.52 -27.94
C TRP A 587 23.01 -2.00 -28.76
N TYR A 588 22.00 -1.16 -28.87
CA TYR A 588 20.82 -1.36 -29.71
C TYR A 588 20.52 -0.11 -30.52
N GLU A 589 20.22 -0.31 -31.80
CA GLU A 589 19.53 0.67 -32.64
C GLU A 589 18.05 0.71 -32.25
N LEU A 590 17.44 1.89 -32.25
CA LEU A 590 16.02 2.11 -31.98
C LEU A 590 15.29 2.40 -33.31
N PRO A 591 13.98 2.13 -33.41
CA PRO A 591 13.24 2.40 -34.64
C PRO A 591 12.98 3.90 -34.79
N ILE A 592 12.51 4.33 -35.96
CA ILE A 592 12.08 5.70 -36.18
C ILE A 592 10.76 5.93 -35.42
N ALA A 593 10.53 7.16 -34.90
CA ALA A 593 9.41 7.44 -33.99
C ALA A 593 8.03 7.22 -34.62
N ASP A 594 7.93 7.46 -35.94
CA ASP A 594 6.70 7.27 -36.73
C ASP A 594 6.43 5.80 -37.07
N GLU A 595 7.44 4.93 -37.06
CA GLU A 595 7.29 3.48 -37.30
C GLU A 595 6.67 2.73 -36.10
N ILE A 596 6.52 3.39 -34.94
CA ILE A 596 6.01 2.77 -33.72
C ILE A 596 4.49 2.94 -33.62
N GLU A 597 3.76 2.05 -34.28
CA GLU A 597 2.31 1.90 -34.08
C GLU A 597 1.99 1.28 -32.70
N ILE A 598 0.93 1.80 -32.07
CA ILE A 598 0.33 1.26 -30.84
C ILE A 598 -1.18 1.45 -30.98
N ASP A 599 -1.96 0.37 -30.89
CA ASP A 599 -3.42 0.46 -30.79
C ASP A 599 -3.81 1.11 -29.45
N ARG A 600 -4.61 2.18 -29.54
CA ARG A 600 -4.95 3.11 -28.47
C ARG A 600 -6.21 2.72 -27.72
N ASP A 601 -7.02 1.83 -28.29
CA ASP A 601 -8.33 1.43 -27.78
C ASP A 601 -8.34 -0.01 -27.22
N LEU A 602 -7.19 -0.67 -27.19
CA LEU A 602 -6.98 -1.93 -26.48
C LEU A 602 -7.48 -1.84 -25.02
N PRO A 603 -8.39 -2.74 -24.58
CA PRO A 603 -8.94 -2.73 -23.21
C PRO A 603 -7.90 -2.89 -22.09
N ILE A 604 -6.69 -3.36 -22.41
CA ILE A 604 -5.58 -3.48 -21.47
C ILE A 604 -4.88 -2.15 -21.16
N ILE A 605 -5.13 -1.09 -21.92
CA ILE A 605 -4.59 0.25 -21.66
C ILE A 605 -5.59 1.03 -20.80
N GLY A 606 -5.21 1.31 -19.57
CA GLY A 606 -6.05 2.03 -18.60
C GLY A 606 -6.38 3.45 -19.07
N LYS A 607 -7.68 3.79 -19.04
CA LYS A 607 -8.17 5.16 -19.33
C LYS A 607 -8.40 6.01 -18.07
N LYS A 608 -8.25 5.41 -16.88
CA LYS A 608 -8.35 6.02 -15.54
C LYS A 608 -7.48 5.29 -14.52
N PHE A 609 -7.15 5.95 -13.41
CA PHE A 609 -6.49 5.30 -12.27
C PHE A 609 -7.51 4.77 -11.26
N GLU A 610 -7.98 3.55 -11.51
CA GLU A 610 -8.84 2.83 -10.58
C GLU A 610 -8.07 1.61 -10.07
N ILE A 611 -7.85 1.54 -8.74
CA ILE A 611 -7.42 0.31 -8.08
C ILE A 611 -8.67 -0.29 -7.45
N THR A 612 -9.08 -1.44 -7.97
CA THR A 612 -10.12 -2.28 -7.38
C THR A 612 -9.57 -2.98 -6.14
N VAL A 613 -9.29 -2.21 -5.09
CA VAL A 613 -9.14 -2.76 -3.73
C VAL A 613 -10.53 -3.24 -3.33
N SER A 614 -10.68 -4.51 -2.96
CA SER A 614 -11.92 -5.05 -2.42
C SER A 614 -12.14 -4.55 -0.99
N ASN A 615 -12.51 -3.26 -0.88
CA ASN A 615 -12.78 -2.61 0.42
C ASN A 615 -13.86 -3.36 1.23
N GLN A 616 -14.79 -4.06 0.56
CA GLN A 616 -15.71 -5.01 1.20
C GLN A 616 -14.94 -6.11 1.95
N GLU A 617 -14.06 -6.85 1.28
CA GLU A 617 -13.27 -7.92 1.93
C GLU A 617 -12.35 -7.38 3.04
N PHE A 618 -11.79 -6.17 2.89
CA PHE A 618 -10.95 -5.58 3.95
C PHE A 618 -11.76 -5.28 5.22
N VAL A 619 -12.96 -4.72 5.06
CA VAL A 619 -13.89 -4.43 6.16
C VAL A 619 -14.43 -5.74 6.76
N GLU A 620 -14.96 -6.63 5.92
CA GLU A 620 -15.54 -7.92 6.32
C GLU A 620 -14.51 -8.76 7.09
N ARG A 621 -13.26 -8.86 6.63
CA ARG A 621 -12.21 -9.61 7.35
C ARG A 621 -11.80 -8.98 8.69
N GLN A 622 -11.91 -7.65 8.87
CA GLN A 622 -11.74 -7.04 10.20
C GLN A 622 -12.90 -7.33 11.15
N TYR A 623 -14.13 -7.48 10.64
CA TYR A 623 -15.26 -7.92 11.45
C TYR A 623 -15.19 -9.43 11.78
N SER A 624 -14.85 -10.29 10.80
CA SER A 624 -14.69 -11.73 11.03
C SER A 624 -13.58 -12.06 12.03
N ALA A 625 -12.50 -11.27 12.08
CA ALA A 625 -11.39 -11.45 13.02
C ALA A 625 -11.71 -11.06 14.48
N LYS A 626 -12.96 -10.67 14.79
CA LYS A 626 -13.43 -10.34 16.15
C LYS A 626 -14.55 -11.26 16.67
N VAL A 627 -14.94 -12.27 15.91
CA VAL A 627 -15.93 -13.25 16.38
C VAL A 627 -15.22 -14.32 17.21
N GLU A 628 -15.56 -14.43 18.49
CA GLU A 628 -15.10 -15.53 19.34
C GLU A 628 -15.60 -16.87 18.78
N PRO A 629 -14.81 -17.97 18.87
CA PRO A 629 -15.18 -19.24 18.25
C PRO A 629 -16.45 -19.82 18.90
N SER A 630 -17.56 -19.79 18.16
CA SER A 630 -18.77 -20.49 18.54
C SER A 630 -18.50 -22.00 18.60
N VAL A 631 -18.86 -22.62 19.72
CA VAL A 631 -18.66 -24.06 19.93
C VAL A 631 -19.61 -24.84 19.03
N VAL A 632 -19.09 -25.33 17.89
CA VAL A 632 -19.78 -26.32 17.06
C VAL A 632 -19.68 -27.67 17.77
N ALA A 633 -20.84 -28.22 18.16
CA ALA A 633 -20.92 -29.49 18.83
C ALA A 633 -20.91 -30.65 17.83
N GLU A 634 -19.73 -31.17 17.51
CA GLU A 634 -19.56 -32.51 16.94
C GLU A 634 -19.04 -33.46 18.03
N GLY A 635 -19.76 -34.57 18.26
CA GLY A 635 -19.48 -35.47 19.39
C GLY A 635 -18.70 -36.71 18.99
N CYS A 636 -17.78 -37.15 19.85
CA CYS A 636 -17.35 -38.55 19.92
C CYS A 636 -16.78 -38.94 21.29
N GLN A 637 -17.30 -40.08 21.79
CA GLN A 637 -16.62 -41.07 22.65
C GLN A 637 -16.35 -40.71 24.13
N GLU A 638 -16.10 -41.77 24.89
CA GLU A 638 -16.28 -41.85 26.35
C GLU A 638 -14.98 -41.58 27.13
N PRO A 639 -15.02 -40.86 28.26
CA PRO A 639 -13.91 -40.82 29.21
C PRO A 639 -13.95 -42.04 30.15
N ASN A 640 -12.93 -42.88 30.09
CA ASN A 640 -12.77 -44.00 31.02
C ASN A 640 -12.51 -43.53 32.46
N SER A 641 -12.85 -44.37 33.44
CA SER A 641 -12.73 -44.06 34.87
C SER A 641 -11.29 -43.81 35.32
N GLY A 642 -11.01 -42.66 35.95
CA GLY A 642 -9.65 -42.27 36.35
C GLY A 642 -9.59 -41.36 37.58
N LYS A 643 -9.89 -41.93 38.76
CA LYS A 643 -9.62 -41.46 40.14
C LYS A 643 -9.39 -39.95 40.40
N ALA A 644 -10.23 -39.39 41.27
CA ALA A 644 -10.02 -38.07 41.86
C ALA A 644 -8.84 -38.02 42.83
N GLU A 645 -8.28 -36.83 43.01
CA GLU A 645 -7.65 -36.40 44.26
C GLU A 645 -8.20 -35.01 44.63
N ILE A 646 -8.54 -34.79 45.90
CA ILE A 646 -9.17 -33.57 46.39
C ILE A 646 -8.21 -32.89 47.37
N ILE A 647 -7.89 -31.63 47.13
CA ILE A 647 -7.22 -30.76 48.10
C ILE A 647 -8.10 -29.52 48.31
N THR A 648 -8.53 -29.31 49.55
CA THR A 648 -9.45 -28.25 49.96
C THR A 648 -8.73 -26.99 50.45
N GLN A 649 -9.16 -25.85 49.91
CA GLN A 649 -9.35 -24.49 50.49
C GLN A 649 -8.49 -23.95 51.66
N GLN A 650 -8.45 -22.61 51.71
CA GLN A 650 -7.87 -21.72 52.73
C GLN A 650 -6.35 -21.50 52.57
N GLU A 651 -5.80 -20.29 52.66
CA GLU A 651 -6.33 -18.94 52.96
C GLU A 651 -6.09 -18.00 51.74
N MET A 652 -6.55 -16.74 51.61
CA MET A 652 -7.08 -15.74 52.54
C MET A 652 -8.25 -14.95 51.91
N ALA A 653 -9.08 -14.32 52.74
CA ALA A 653 -10.07 -13.32 52.29
C ALA A 653 -9.71 -11.91 52.78
N ARG A 654 -9.85 -10.89 51.92
CA ARG A 654 -10.07 -9.48 52.31
C ARG A 654 -10.54 -8.61 51.12
N ASN A 655 -11.43 -7.67 51.43
CA ASN A 655 -11.74 -6.43 50.70
C ASN A 655 -12.49 -6.51 49.34
N SER A 656 -13.80 -6.80 49.42
CA SER A 656 -14.92 -5.92 49.03
C SER A 656 -14.84 -4.93 47.84
N ALA A 657 -16.01 -4.79 47.18
CA ALA A 657 -16.52 -3.68 46.33
C ALA A 657 -16.50 -3.93 44.79
N PRO A 658 -17.48 -3.37 44.04
CA PRO A 658 -17.84 -3.84 42.69
C PRO A 658 -17.13 -3.11 41.54
N PRO A 659 -17.09 -3.70 40.33
CA PRO A 659 -16.60 -3.03 39.13
C PRO A 659 -17.60 -1.98 38.62
N SER A 660 -17.15 -0.74 38.44
CA SER A 660 -17.88 0.31 37.74
C SER A 660 -16.94 1.12 36.84
N VAL A 661 -17.51 1.72 35.79
CA VAL A 661 -16.88 2.65 34.83
C VAL A 661 -15.71 2.06 34.01
N ILE A 662 -15.99 1.78 32.74
CA ILE A 662 -14.96 1.66 31.70
C ILE A 662 -14.27 3.03 31.57
N SER A 663 -12.99 3.10 31.95
CA SER A 663 -12.17 4.29 31.76
C SER A 663 -11.21 4.10 30.58
N HIS A 664 -11.13 5.10 29.70
CA HIS A 664 -10.23 5.07 28.54
C HIS A 664 -8.77 5.07 29.02
N VAL A 665 -8.07 3.96 28.81
CA VAL A 665 -6.60 3.89 28.94
C VAL A 665 -5.97 4.60 27.75
N GLY A 666 -5.92 5.94 27.83
CA GLY A 666 -5.13 6.78 26.93
C GLY A 666 -3.65 6.46 27.12
N GLY A 667 -3.08 5.69 26.18
CA GLY A 667 -1.68 5.24 26.20
C GLY A 667 -0.66 6.37 26.00
N SER A 668 -0.56 7.28 26.96
CA SER A 668 0.47 8.32 26.99
C SER A 668 1.82 7.68 27.33
N ALA A 669 2.57 7.34 26.29
CA ALA A 669 3.92 6.81 26.41
C ALA A 669 4.85 7.87 27.00
N LYS A 670 5.05 7.84 28.32
CA LYS A 670 6.11 8.59 29.00
C LYS A 670 7.43 8.30 28.30
N SER A 671 8.09 9.34 27.80
CA SER A 671 9.38 9.23 27.12
C SER A 671 10.39 8.52 28.03
N CYS A 672 10.84 7.32 27.64
CA CYS A 672 11.96 6.67 28.28
C CYS A 672 13.17 7.61 28.22
N HIS A 673 13.93 7.72 29.31
CA HIS A 673 15.07 8.64 29.39
C HIS A 673 16.10 8.28 28.32
N THR A 674 16.25 9.14 27.31
CA THR A 674 17.27 8.99 26.27
C THR A 674 18.63 9.30 26.89
N ALA A 675 19.35 8.24 27.28
CA ALA A 675 20.63 8.32 27.98
C ALA A 675 21.58 9.34 27.32
N LYS A 676 22.03 10.33 28.09
CA LYS A 676 22.73 11.50 27.57
C LYS A 676 24.18 11.16 27.27
N THR A 677 24.61 11.46 26.05
CA THR A 677 26.01 11.29 25.64
C THR A 677 26.82 12.52 26.09
N ILE A 678 27.76 12.30 27.01
CA ILE A 678 28.55 13.33 27.69
C ILE A 678 30.06 13.19 27.39
N CYS A 679 30.82 14.26 27.59
CA CYS A 679 32.28 14.24 27.39
C CYS A 679 32.98 13.71 28.65
N LYS A 680 33.88 12.72 28.50
CA LYS A 680 34.69 12.19 29.61
C LYS A 680 35.53 13.23 30.37
N LYS A 681 35.84 14.37 29.74
CA LYS A 681 36.57 15.49 30.37
C LYS A 681 35.68 16.63 30.88
N HIS A 682 34.41 16.66 30.46
CA HIS A 682 33.46 17.74 30.75
C HIS A 682 32.04 17.16 30.83
N PRO A 683 31.69 16.41 31.90
CA PRO A 683 30.42 15.68 31.96
C PRO A 683 29.21 16.60 31.90
N GLY A 684 29.22 17.72 32.63
CA GLY A 684 28.12 18.70 32.65
C GLY A 684 28.05 19.67 31.46
N VAL A 685 28.75 19.42 30.34
CA VAL A 685 28.75 20.31 29.16
C VAL A 685 27.98 19.67 28.01
N GLU A 686 26.87 20.31 27.61
CA GLU A 686 26.04 19.85 26.50
C GLU A 686 26.82 19.79 25.18
N LEU A 687 26.71 18.66 24.48
CA LEU A 687 27.46 18.37 23.27
C LEU A 687 26.64 18.67 22.01
N ARG A 688 27.21 19.46 21.10
CA ARG A 688 26.55 19.80 19.83
C ARG A 688 26.90 18.77 18.77
N GLN A 689 25.92 18.07 18.20
CA GLN A 689 26.16 17.10 17.13
C GLN A 689 26.38 17.83 15.79
N GLY A 690 27.49 17.54 15.11
CA GLY A 690 27.79 18.07 13.77
C GLY A 690 27.03 17.31 12.67
N LYS A 691 26.98 17.90 11.47
CA LYS A 691 26.39 17.27 10.26
C LYS A 691 27.09 15.96 9.85
N ASP A 692 28.29 15.70 10.37
CA ASP A 692 29.06 14.46 10.26
C ASP A 692 28.75 13.43 11.38
N GLY A 693 27.68 13.64 12.16
CA GLY A 693 27.23 12.76 13.24
C GLY A 693 28.09 12.78 14.50
N ARG A 694 29.23 13.49 14.50
CA ARG A 694 30.17 13.56 15.62
C ARG A 694 29.80 14.66 16.60
N TYR A 695 29.95 14.38 17.88
CA TYR A 695 29.72 15.36 18.95
C TYR A 695 30.90 16.34 19.09
N TYR A 696 30.60 17.62 19.18
CA TYR A 696 31.54 18.70 19.51
C TYR A 696 31.35 19.10 20.98
N CYS A 697 32.46 19.18 21.73
CA CYS A 697 32.48 19.63 23.11
C CYS A 697 32.99 21.07 23.20
N PRO A 698 32.15 22.04 23.64
CA PRO A 698 32.58 23.42 23.90
C PRO A 698 33.81 23.52 24.82
N GLY A 699 33.87 22.73 25.90
CA GLY A 699 35.00 22.73 26.84
C GLY A 699 36.32 22.25 26.22
N CYS A 700 36.28 21.19 25.41
CA CYS A 700 37.47 20.71 24.69
C CYS A 700 37.80 21.53 23.43
N LYS A 701 36.91 22.44 22.99
CA LYS A 701 36.98 23.17 21.72
C LYS A 701 37.25 22.31 20.48
N LYS A 702 36.82 21.04 20.49
CA LYS A 702 37.01 20.08 19.39
C LYS A 702 35.85 19.09 19.24
N LYS A 703 35.80 18.43 18.07
CA LYS A 703 35.02 17.21 17.87
C LYS A 703 35.65 16.05 18.63
N LEU A 704 34.81 15.28 19.33
CA LEU A 704 35.21 14.12 20.11
C LEU A 704 35.19 12.84 19.26
N ARG A 705 36.08 11.90 19.60
CA ARG A 705 36.03 10.52 19.09
C ARG A 705 35.10 9.67 19.98
N LYS A 706 34.68 8.48 19.50
CA LYS A 706 33.75 7.60 20.26
C LYS A 706 34.30 7.19 21.63
N ASP A 707 35.61 7.01 21.73
CA ASP A 707 36.37 6.70 22.94
C ASP A 707 36.41 7.85 23.96
N GLU A 708 36.19 9.10 23.54
CA GLU A 708 36.18 10.30 24.40
C GLU A 708 34.79 10.62 24.99
N LEU A 709 33.78 9.81 24.65
CA LEU A 709 32.39 9.93 25.08
C LEU A 709 32.07 8.88 26.15
N THR A 710 31.16 9.23 27.06
CA THR A 710 30.47 8.32 27.98
C THR A 710 28.96 8.52 27.80
N VAL A 711 28.18 7.50 28.08
CA VAL A 711 26.72 7.60 28.16
C VAL A 711 26.32 7.61 29.63
N GLU A 712 25.63 8.67 30.05
CA GLU A 712 24.99 8.80 31.37
C GLU A 712 23.53 8.36 31.22
N ILE A 713 23.12 7.36 32.01
CA ILE A 713 21.83 6.66 31.90
C ILE A 713 20.82 7.29 32.86
#